data_AF-A0A669E5I8-F1
#
_entry.id   AF-A0A669E5I8-F1
#
_cell.length_a   1.000
_cell.length_b   1.000
_cell.length_c   1.000
_cell.angle_alpha   90.00
_cell.angle_beta   90.00
_cell.angle_gamma   90.00
#
_symmetry.space_group_name_H-M   'P 1'
#
loop_
_entity.id
_entity.type
_entity.pdbx_description
1 polymer ?
#
loop_
_entity_poly.entity_id
_entity_poly.type
_entity_poly.pdbx_seq_one_letter_code
_entity_poly.pdbx_strand_id
1 'polypeptide(L)'
;MGKSKTNKFKRPQFNSVGLPVTAVKEGDGEEEEHGDDSCPAAELLEKLQSPSADVREFACASISRVVQQSQTIPGFLQRDAVRRLGPMLLDRSLAVRETATGALRNLSACGGQEVCEDMVKHDVMTPLTALLRECCAGFESAVVSMKDQSNGVEDVANEAVHLLWNLCESSSQALSVFNKSGLLDVVVQCLEKHPHNLELAISAAHCLHTVTEDNPELLCSMNTAVLGALENVLLSSQPGVTQTLLRTLAAGTLWNMKSSLPAARQAETVNAVVATLSQCLDLDAGMLIPELRQAEELRHRNAPAVSDIEGQAPEELAEEEMIEEEEASKQKRNGKAAKVDNDFSDLLPRGKEELREATALLTAQQTSLEIIVNMCCSDDPSDDEWEEESSSDESDMGPDGLCDGVSNLMSPLCLSAEVQGALINHSIPQKANDSLLLQSHLSQMERVQSRALTCLHSILSTMDAESLGGATALQEAAQHLSSLVFGAPDEEFLEAVISAMRSLLQMIASKNIPQCMTPQQLMSLSETATRCDVVSVRVNAVAILGITGSTLAKEKGTAETLQMIGNALLQVATRDPELVVNGEALDALFDVFADGEEAETAAKNISLLPALKALQPVFKTKVPKINSSLVICVLDNFSIFFHNIIHRSELSKSQHCLFRS
;
A
#
# COMPACT_ATOMS: atom_id res chain seq x y z
N MET A 1 -8.49 1.27 -23.36
CA MET A 1 -7.16 1.81 -22.97
C MET A 1 -7.18 2.21 -21.49
N GLY A 2 -6.93 1.24 -20.62
CA GLY A 2 -6.74 1.46 -19.20
C GLY A 2 -5.55 0.65 -18.75
N LYS A 3 -4.35 1.24 -18.76
CA LYS A 3 -3.24 0.68 -18.01
C LYS A 3 -3.48 1.09 -16.56
N SER A 4 -4.00 0.17 -15.76
CA SER A 4 -3.85 0.26 -14.31
C SER A 4 -2.35 0.25 -14.06
N LYS A 5 -1.78 1.43 -13.83
CA LYS A 5 -0.45 1.54 -13.24
C LYS A 5 -0.54 0.73 -11.95
N THR A 6 0.18 -0.38 -11.88
CA THR A 6 0.53 -0.97 -10.59
C THR A 6 1.36 0.11 -9.92
N ASN A 7 0.71 0.98 -9.15
CA ASN A 7 1.42 1.96 -8.35
C ASN A 7 2.37 1.14 -7.50
N LYS A 8 3.67 1.43 -7.59
CA LYS A 8 4.61 1.04 -6.54
C LYS A 8 3.89 1.32 -5.22
N PHE A 9 3.87 0.35 -4.31
CA PHE A 9 3.42 0.60 -2.95
C PHE A 9 4.36 1.63 -2.36
N LYS A 10 3.95 2.89 -2.51
CA LYS A 10 4.36 4.00 -1.68
C LYS A 10 3.44 3.97 -0.48
N ARG A 11 4.00 4.15 0.71
CA ARG A 11 3.17 4.44 1.89
C ARG A 11 2.23 5.60 1.55
N PRO A 12 0.92 5.51 1.85
CA PRO A 12 -0.03 6.51 1.42
C PRO A 12 0.34 7.91 1.94
N GLN A 13 0.68 8.83 1.04
CA GLN A 13 0.78 10.26 1.37
C GLN A 13 -0.63 10.85 1.35
N PHE A 14 -1.13 11.25 2.51
CA PHE A 14 -2.41 11.93 2.65
C PHE A 14 -2.19 13.33 3.23
N ASN A 15 -2.56 14.35 2.47
CA ASN A 15 -2.94 15.64 3.03
C ASN A 15 -4.33 15.53 3.70
N SER A 16 -4.60 16.40 4.69
CA SER A 16 -5.65 16.29 5.72
C SER A 16 -7.12 16.12 5.26
N VAL A 17 -7.38 16.01 3.95
CA VAL A 17 -8.72 15.76 3.38
C VAL A 17 -8.73 14.78 2.18
N GLY A 18 -7.61 14.13 1.81
CA GLY A 18 -7.61 13.03 0.83
C GLY A 18 -8.05 13.37 -0.61
N LEU A 19 -7.64 14.51 -1.18
CA LEU A 19 -7.90 14.88 -2.60
C LEU A 19 -6.62 15.34 -3.34
N PRO A 20 -6.52 15.10 -4.68
CA PRO A 20 -5.39 15.57 -5.48
C PRO A 20 -5.45 17.09 -5.73
N VAL A 21 -4.27 17.72 -5.75
CA VAL A 21 -4.05 19.17 -5.76
C VAL A 21 -4.53 19.82 -7.06
N THR A 22 -5.68 20.52 -7.04
CA THR A 22 -5.91 21.81 -7.70
C THR A 22 -7.29 22.40 -7.37
N ALA A 23 -7.28 23.67 -6.91
CA ALA A 23 -8.43 24.57 -6.68
C ALA A 23 -9.38 24.18 -5.51
N VAL A 24 -9.71 25.01 -4.52
CA VAL A 24 -10.26 26.38 -4.59
C VAL A 24 -10.17 27.07 -3.20
N LYS A 25 -9.78 28.34 -3.26
CA LYS A 25 -10.09 29.54 -2.43
C LYS A 25 -10.48 29.45 -0.94
N GLU A 26 -9.71 30.24 -0.20
CA GLU A 26 -9.95 30.89 1.09
C GLU A 26 -11.42 31.31 1.34
N GLY A 27 -11.89 31.01 2.55
CA GLY A 27 -13.07 31.59 3.17
C GLY A 27 -12.96 31.51 4.69
N ASP A 28 -12.76 32.68 5.33
CA ASP A 28 -12.76 32.89 6.78
C ASP A 28 -14.01 32.30 7.45
N GLY A 29 -13.81 31.63 8.60
CA GLY A 29 -14.87 31.09 9.45
C GLY A 29 -14.42 31.01 10.91
N GLU A 30 -14.73 32.09 11.62
CA GLU A 30 -14.83 32.32 13.08
C GLU A 30 -14.45 31.17 14.04
N GLU A 31 -13.42 31.43 14.86
CA GLU A 31 -12.94 30.63 15.98
C GLU A 31 -13.99 30.54 17.10
N GLU A 32 -14.51 29.34 17.37
CA GLU A 32 -15.19 29.04 18.64
C GLU A 32 -14.13 28.62 19.69
N GLU A 33 -13.84 29.55 20.62
CA GLU A 33 -13.07 29.29 21.84
C GLU A 33 -13.79 28.23 22.71
N HIS A 34 -13.30 26.99 22.68
CA HIS A 34 -13.57 26.02 23.74
C HIS A 34 -12.54 26.17 24.87
N GLY A 35 -13.04 26.31 26.09
CA GLY A 35 -12.31 26.74 27.29
C GLY A 35 -11.08 25.93 27.69
N ASP A 36 -10.11 26.69 28.22
CA ASP A 36 -8.71 26.36 28.50
C ASP A 36 -8.46 25.54 29.79
N ASP A 37 -9.46 24.91 30.41
CA ASP A 37 -9.38 24.46 31.81
C ASP A 37 -9.12 22.94 32.02
N SER A 38 -8.72 22.17 30.99
CA SER A 38 -8.51 20.71 31.12
C SER A 38 -7.20 20.14 30.54
N CYS A 39 -6.32 20.96 29.94
CA CYS A 39 -5.10 20.43 29.32
C CYS A 39 -3.89 20.54 30.27
N PRO A 40 -3.28 19.43 30.74
CA PRO A 40 -2.10 19.48 31.61
C PRO A 40 -0.83 20.00 30.90
N ALA A 41 -0.93 20.40 29.62
CA ALA A 41 0.19 20.83 28.80
C ALA A 41 0.96 22.01 29.40
N ALA A 42 0.28 23.01 29.97
CA ALA A 42 0.94 24.18 30.56
C ALA A 42 1.85 23.77 31.73
N GLU A 43 1.32 23.03 32.70
CA GLU A 43 2.06 22.60 33.90
C GLU A 43 3.25 21.71 33.52
N LEU A 44 3.06 20.75 32.61
CA LEU A 44 4.11 19.84 32.18
C LEU A 44 5.23 20.56 31.42
N LEU A 45 4.89 21.49 30.51
CA LEU A 45 5.87 22.26 29.74
C LEU A 45 6.65 23.27 30.60
N GLU A 46 6.08 23.76 31.70
CA GLU A 46 6.80 24.58 32.68
C GLU A 46 7.84 23.77 33.46
N LYS A 47 7.51 22.53 33.84
CA LYS A 47 8.43 21.64 34.58
C LYS A 47 9.70 21.28 33.81
N LEU A 48 9.69 21.38 32.48
CA LEU A 48 10.88 21.23 31.63
C LEU A 48 11.98 22.25 31.94
N GLN A 49 11.64 23.41 32.54
CA GLN A 49 12.61 24.44 32.91
C GLN A 49 13.21 24.22 34.31
N SER A 50 12.81 23.16 35.01
CA SER A 50 13.30 22.84 36.35
C SER A 50 14.81 22.59 36.35
N PRO A 51 15.56 23.07 37.37
CA PRO A 51 16.97 22.71 37.53
C PRO A 51 17.16 21.22 37.87
N SER A 52 16.14 20.54 38.41
CA SER A 52 16.20 19.11 38.75
C SER A 52 15.99 18.23 37.52
N ALA A 53 16.93 17.32 37.26
CA ALA A 53 16.83 16.36 36.15
C ALA A 53 15.61 15.44 36.31
N ASP A 54 15.36 14.94 37.52
CA ASP A 54 14.23 14.05 37.83
C ASP A 54 12.88 14.71 37.50
N VAL A 55 12.76 16.02 37.73
CA VAL A 55 11.53 16.78 37.42
C VAL A 55 11.36 16.95 35.91
N ARG A 56 12.46 17.20 35.17
CA ARG A 56 12.42 17.30 33.71
C ARG A 56 12.10 15.96 33.06
N GLU A 57 12.71 14.88 33.56
CA GLU A 57 12.47 13.51 33.11
C GLU A 57 11.01 13.14 33.34
N PHE A 58 10.48 13.36 34.55
CA PHE A 58 9.08 13.13 34.86
C PHE A 58 8.13 13.90 33.94
N ALA A 59 8.45 15.18 33.67
CA ALA A 59 7.66 16.00 32.77
C ALA A 59 7.69 15.44 31.33
N CYS A 60 8.86 15.09 30.81
CA CYS A 60 9.00 14.49 29.48
C CYS A 60 8.27 13.14 29.38
N ALA A 61 8.40 12.26 30.36
CA ALA A 61 7.69 10.98 30.41
C ALA A 61 6.17 11.17 30.46
N SER A 62 5.69 12.15 31.24
CA SER A 62 4.27 12.49 31.31
C SER A 62 3.76 13.03 29.96
N ILE A 63 4.51 13.93 29.32
CA ILE A 63 4.17 14.43 27.98
C ILE A 63 4.11 13.26 26.99
N SER A 64 5.14 12.40 26.98
CA SER A 64 5.22 11.22 26.11
C SER A 64 3.99 10.33 26.21
N ARG A 65 3.44 10.12 27.41
CA ARG A 65 2.21 9.37 27.62
C ARG A 65 0.97 10.13 27.14
N VAL A 66 0.85 11.41 27.46
CA VAL A 66 -0.34 12.21 27.14
C VAL A 66 -0.50 12.39 25.63
N VAL A 67 0.59 12.66 24.90
CA VAL A 67 0.54 12.91 23.45
C VAL A 67 0.21 11.67 22.61
N GLN A 68 0.14 10.47 23.20
CA GLN A 68 -0.43 9.29 22.53
C GLN A 68 -1.93 9.46 22.24
N GLN A 69 -2.59 10.33 22.99
CA GLN A 69 -3.97 10.73 22.77
C GLN A 69 -3.99 11.94 21.82
N SER A 70 -4.32 11.70 20.55
CA SER A 70 -4.25 12.71 19.47
C SER A 70 -5.05 13.99 19.77
N GLN A 71 -6.14 13.89 20.52
CA GLN A 71 -6.95 15.03 20.96
C GLN A 71 -6.21 16.02 21.87
N THR A 72 -5.11 15.59 22.52
CA THR A 72 -4.33 16.44 23.42
C THR A 72 -3.24 17.22 22.70
N ILE A 73 -2.81 16.73 21.53
CA ILE A 73 -1.70 17.27 20.73
C ILE A 73 -1.88 18.76 20.41
N PRO A 74 -3.05 19.25 19.94
CA PRO A 74 -3.23 20.67 19.65
C PRO A 74 -2.90 21.59 20.83
N GLY A 75 -3.27 21.18 22.06
CA GLY A 75 -3.00 21.95 23.28
C GLY A 75 -1.50 22.08 23.61
N PHE A 76 -0.70 21.07 23.25
CA PHE A 76 0.76 21.10 23.36
C PHE A 76 1.40 21.97 22.26
N LEU A 77 0.94 21.83 21.01
CA LEU A 77 1.49 22.58 19.88
C LEU A 77 1.27 24.09 20.02
N GLN A 78 0.07 24.51 20.45
CA GLN A 78 -0.25 25.91 20.76
C GLN A 78 0.67 26.53 21.83
N ARG A 79 1.37 25.71 22.62
CA ARG A 79 2.27 26.13 23.71
C ARG A 79 3.75 25.92 23.39
N ASP A 80 4.08 25.80 22.10
CA ASP A 80 5.44 25.60 21.60
C ASP A 80 6.13 24.34 22.16
N ALA A 81 5.38 23.25 22.38
CA ALA A 81 5.94 22.01 22.95
C ALA A 81 7.18 21.52 22.19
N VAL A 82 7.17 21.59 20.87
CA VAL A 82 8.31 21.22 20.00
C VAL A 82 9.57 22.03 20.34
N ARG A 83 9.44 23.36 20.43
CA ARG A 83 10.59 24.25 20.75
C ARG A 83 11.09 24.07 22.17
N ARG A 84 10.24 23.61 23.09
CA ARG A 84 10.61 23.34 24.50
C ARG A 84 11.25 21.97 24.68
N LEU A 85 10.79 20.96 23.95
CA LEU A 85 11.33 19.59 23.99
C LEU A 85 12.62 19.45 23.17
N GLY A 86 12.75 20.14 22.03
CA GLY A 86 13.93 20.05 21.16
C GLY A 86 15.28 20.21 21.88
N PRO A 87 15.47 21.24 22.74
CA PRO A 87 16.70 21.39 23.52
C PRO A 87 16.96 20.28 24.53
N MET A 88 15.94 19.57 25.00
CA MET A 88 16.07 18.48 25.99
C MET A 88 16.74 17.24 25.40
N LEU A 89 16.79 17.10 24.07
CA LEU A 89 17.56 16.05 23.39
C LEU A 89 19.06 16.14 23.71
N LEU A 90 19.53 17.31 24.12
CA LEU A 90 20.93 17.57 24.50
C LEU A 90 21.09 17.83 26.01
N ASP A 91 20.13 17.41 26.84
CA ASP A 91 20.21 17.55 28.31
C ASP A 91 21.47 16.84 28.87
N ARG A 92 21.89 17.15 30.09
CA ARG A 92 23.03 16.46 30.72
C ARG A 92 22.66 15.06 31.22
N SER A 93 21.39 14.81 31.51
CA SER A 93 20.89 13.51 31.96
C SER A 93 20.44 12.67 30.77
N LEU A 94 20.96 11.44 30.64
CA LEU A 94 20.52 10.49 29.60
C LEU A 94 19.04 10.15 29.72
N ALA A 95 18.51 10.03 30.94
CA ALA A 95 17.10 9.73 31.16
C ALA A 95 16.18 10.87 30.67
N VAL A 96 16.60 12.13 30.83
CA VAL A 96 15.89 13.28 30.24
C VAL A 96 15.95 13.23 28.72
N ARG A 97 17.10 12.89 28.13
CA ARG A 97 17.22 12.74 26.66
C ARG A 97 16.30 11.65 26.14
N GLU A 98 16.29 10.47 26.77
CA GLU A 98 15.45 9.33 26.38
C GLU A 98 13.98 9.73 26.41
N THR A 99 13.51 10.24 27.54
CA THR A 99 12.10 10.61 27.73
C THR A 99 11.66 11.79 26.87
N ALA A 100 12.51 12.80 26.65
CA ALA A 100 12.21 13.92 25.77
C ALA A 100 12.14 13.51 24.30
N THR A 101 13.08 12.66 23.87
CA THR A 101 13.10 12.11 22.51
C THR A 101 11.88 11.23 22.28
N GLY A 102 11.52 10.40 23.25
CA GLY A 102 10.32 9.58 23.20
C GLY A 102 9.02 10.40 23.19
N ALA A 103 9.00 11.55 23.87
CA ALA A 103 7.88 12.49 23.79
C ALA A 103 7.72 13.08 22.38
N LEU A 104 8.83 13.51 21.76
CA LEU A 104 8.81 13.99 20.37
C LEU A 104 8.44 12.88 19.38
N ARG A 105 8.94 11.64 19.57
CA ARG A 105 8.55 10.49 18.75
C ARG A 105 7.04 10.24 18.80
N ASN A 106 6.45 10.23 19.99
CA ASN A 106 5.01 10.00 20.12
C ASN A 106 4.20 11.17 19.54
N LEU A 107 4.69 12.40 19.72
CA LEU A 107 4.08 13.58 19.12
C LEU A 107 4.11 13.54 17.58
N SER A 108 5.18 13.04 16.96
CA SER A 108 5.28 12.88 15.51
C SER A 108 4.40 11.73 15.00
N ALA A 109 4.43 10.57 15.68
CA ALA A 109 3.62 9.41 15.31
C ALA A 109 2.11 9.66 15.44
N CYS A 110 1.66 10.24 16.56
CA CYS A 110 0.25 10.47 16.83
C CYS A 110 -0.29 11.78 16.23
N GLY A 111 0.59 12.71 15.88
CA GLY A 111 0.24 14.00 15.28
C GLY A 111 0.14 13.97 13.75
N GLY A 112 0.70 12.95 13.11
CA GLY A 112 0.68 12.81 11.65
C GLY A 112 1.58 13.82 10.91
N GLN A 113 1.40 13.88 9.59
CA GLN A 113 2.29 14.62 8.69
C GLN A 113 2.46 16.10 9.06
N GLU A 114 1.37 16.80 9.39
CA GLU A 114 1.41 18.24 9.70
C GLU A 114 2.31 18.54 10.91
N VAL A 115 2.30 17.66 11.91
CA VAL A 115 3.15 17.80 13.11
C VAL A 115 4.61 17.52 12.81
N CYS A 116 4.91 16.52 11.98
CA CYS A 116 6.27 16.26 11.50
C CYS A 116 6.84 17.46 10.72
N GLU A 117 6.05 18.05 9.82
CA GLU A 117 6.46 19.24 9.07
C GLU A 117 6.72 20.44 9.99
N ASP A 118 5.86 20.67 10.98
CA ASP A 118 6.05 21.73 11.99
C ASP A 118 7.32 21.48 12.84
N MET A 119 7.59 20.23 13.23
CA MET A 119 8.83 19.86 13.93
C MET A 119 10.09 20.21 13.13
N VAL A 120 10.09 19.90 11.83
CA VAL A 120 11.23 20.21 10.95
C VAL A 120 11.38 21.71 10.78
N LYS A 121 10.27 22.45 10.61
CA LYS A 121 10.25 23.92 10.56
C LYS A 121 10.79 24.56 11.86
N HIS A 122 10.57 23.89 12.99
CA HIS A 122 11.09 24.26 14.30
C HIS A 122 12.50 23.74 14.59
N ASP A 123 13.22 23.26 13.57
CA ASP A 123 14.62 22.85 13.62
C ASP A 123 14.91 21.71 14.61
N VAL A 124 13.96 20.77 14.78
CA VAL A 124 14.18 19.55 15.59
C VAL A 124 15.30 18.67 15.02
N MET A 125 15.52 18.70 13.70
CA MET A 125 16.55 17.90 13.04
C MET A 125 17.97 18.23 13.51
N THR A 126 18.25 19.48 13.90
CA THR A 126 19.57 19.90 14.38
C THR A 126 19.97 19.24 15.72
N PRO A 127 19.20 19.38 16.82
CA PRO A 127 19.50 18.67 18.07
C PRO A 127 19.40 17.15 17.93
N LEU A 128 18.49 16.64 17.08
CA LEU A 128 18.39 15.20 16.80
C LEU A 128 19.65 14.64 16.14
N THR A 129 20.18 15.34 15.13
CA THR A 129 21.43 14.98 14.45
C THR A 129 22.62 14.99 15.41
N ALA A 130 22.69 15.99 16.29
CA ALA A 130 23.74 16.07 17.31
C ALA A 130 23.65 14.91 18.31
N LEU A 131 22.44 14.60 18.80
CA LEU A 131 22.17 13.50 19.72
C LEU A 131 22.59 12.15 19.13
N LEU A 132 22.16 11.84 17.90
CA LEU A 132 22.49 10.58 17.24
C LEU A 132 24.00 10.39 17.07
N ARG A 133 24.73 11.44 16.69
CA ARG A 133 26.20 11.38 16.58
C ARG A 133 26.88 11.16 17.93
N GLU A 134 26.39 11.82 19.00
CA GLU A 134 26.89 11.58 20.36
C GLU A 134 26.63 10.13 20.81
N CYS A 135 25.44 9.59 20.53
CA CYS A 135 25.12 8.20 20.83
C CYS A 135 26.05 7.21 20.11
N CYS A 136 26.24 7.38 18.78
CA CYS A 136 27.12 6.52 18.00
C CYS A 136 28.58 6.59 18.47
N ALA A 137 29.09 7.78 18.82
CA ALA A 137 30.41 7.92 19.42
C ALA A 137 30.51 7.20 20.80
N GLY A 138 29.39 7.16 21.55
CA GLY A 138 29.30 6.44 22.82
C GLY A 138 29.30 4.92 22.68
N PHE A 139 28.93 4.37 21.52
CA PHE A 139 28.88 2.92 21.29
C PHE A 139 30.25 2.24 21.43
N GLU A 140 31.34 2.90 21.04
CA GLU A 140 32.70 2.37 21.17
C GLU A 140 33.14 2.25 22.64
N SER A 141 32.65 3.12 23.51
CA SER A 141 32.96 3.12 24.94
C SER A 141 32.20 2.05 25.73
N ALA A 142 31.06 1.58 25.22
CA ALA A 142 30.18 0.62 25.91
C ALA A 142 30.67 -0.84 25.84
N VAL A 143 31.55 -1.17 24.90
CA VAL A 143 32.13 -2.52 24.70
C VAL A 143 32.89 -3.03 25.93
N VAL A 144 33.25 -2.14 26.86
CA VAL A 144 34.02 -2.43 28.08
C VAL A 144 33.12 -2.72 29.30
N SER A 145 31.81 -2.48 29.23
CA SER A 145 30.90 -2.67 30.39
C SER A 145 30.35 -4.10 30.47
N MET A 146 30.37 -4.71 31.65
CA MET A 146 29.90 -6.09 31.84
C MET A 146 28.38 -6.23 31.67
N LYS A 147 28.00 -7.07 30.70
CA LYS A 147 26.79 -7.89 30.44
C LYS A 147 25.40 -7.68 31.07
N ASP A 148 25.15 -6.82 32.06
CA ASP A 148 23.81 -6.74 32.72
C ASP A 148 23.31 -5.31 33.00
N GLN A 149 23.87 -4.27 32.37
CA GLN A 149 23.32 -2.91 32.46
C GLN A 149 22.78 -2.51 31.09
N SER A 150 21.48 -2.15 31.01
CA SER A 150 20.94 -1.56 29.78
C SER A 150 21.81 -0.35 29.44
N ASN A 151 22.28 -0.31 28.20
CA ASN A 151 23.11 0.78 27.76
C ASN A 151 22.20 1.96 27.50
N GLY A 152 22.00 2.83 28.50
CA GLY A 152 21.10 4.00 28.37
C GLY A 152 21.43 4.90 27.15
N VAL A 153 22.64 4.80 26.59
CA VAL A 153 22.98 5.45 25.31
C VAL A 153 22.28 4.81 24.10
N GLU A 154 22.17 3.49 24.08
CA GLU A 154 21.43 2.74 23.05
C GLU A 154 19.91 2.92 23.20
N ASP A 155 19.40 3.01 24.42
CA ASP A 155 17.99 3.31 24.68
C ASP A 155 17.63 4.70 24.10
N VAL A 156 18.47 5.71 24.37
CA VAL A 156 18.33 7.05 23.75
C VAL A 156 18.48 7.00 22.23
N ALA A 157 19.42 6.21 21.71
CA ALA A 157 19.60 6.06 20.26
C ALA A 157 18.37 5.44 19.59
N ASN A 158 17.73 4.47 20.24
CA ASN A 158 16.53 3.82 19.74
C ASN A 158 15.38 4.83 19.57
N GLU A 159 15.13 5.62 20.61
CA GLU A 159 14.14 6.71 20.58
C GLU A 159 14.45 7.74 19.49
N ALA A 160 15.73 8.10 19.33
CA ALA A 160 16.18 9.08 18.34
C ALA A 160 16.06 8.58 16.90
N VAL A 161 16.36 7.30 16.64
CA VAL A 161 16.21 6.69 15.32
C VAL A 161 14.73 6.59 14.93
N HIS A 162 13.83 6.25 15.87
CA HIS A 162 12.39 6.29 15.61
C HIS A 162 11.87 7.69 15.30
N LEU A 163 12.28 8.70 16.07
CA LEU A 163 11.91 10.08 15.75
C LEU A 163 12.42 10.47 14.36
N LEU A 164 13.66 10.13 14.02
CA LEU A 164 14.25 10.40 12.70
C LEU A 164 13.44 9.73 11.58
N TRP A 165 13.07 8.47 11.78
CA TRP A 165 12.25 7.71 10.84
C TRP A 165 10.90 8.39 10.60
N ASN A 166 10.13 8.71 11.65
CA ASN A 166 8.84 9.40 11.54
C ASN A 166 8.94 10.71 10.74
N LEU A 167 9.99 11.51 11.03
CA LEU A 167 10.22 12.78 10.35
C LEU A 167 10.57 12.60 8.88
N CYS A 168 11.45 11.66 8.55
CA CYS A 168 11.86 11.36 7.18
C CYS A 168 10.73 10.77 6.33
N GLU A 169 9.86 9.95 6.92
CA GLU A 169 8.68 9.42 6.25
C GLU A 169 7.68 10.52 5.88
N SER A 170 7.50 11.47 6.79
CA SER A 170 6.45 12.50 6.68
C SER A 170 6.94 13.81 6.06
N SER A 171 8.25 14.02 5.87
CA SER A 171 8.79 15.31 5.43
C SER A 171 9.96 15.17 4.45
N SER A 172 9.75 15.65 3.22
CA SER A 172 10.82 15.77 2.22
C SER A 172 11.95 16.72 2.66
N GLN A 173 11.63 17.70 3.51
CA GLN A 173 12.64 18.57 4.11
C GLN A 173 13.50 17.81 5.12
N ALA A 174 12.92 16.93 5.95
CA ALA A 174 13.69 16.05 6.83
C ALA A 174 14.62 15.13 6.03
N LEU A 175 14.12 14.51 4.94
CA LEU A 175 14.95 13.72 4.03
C LEU A 175 16.12 14.52 3.44
N SER A 176 15.88 15.77 3.03
CA SER A 176 16.97 16.64 2.55
C SER A 176 18.02 16.93 3.62
N VAL A 177 17.60 17.15 4.87
CA VAL A 177 18.51 17.34 6.00
C VAL A 177 19.27 16.06 6.33
N PHE A 178 18.61 14.89 6.26
CA PHE A 178 19.22 13.58 6.43
C PHE A 178 20.38 13.36 5.45
N ASN A 179 20.13 13.59 4.16
CA ASN A 179 21.12 13.45 3.10
C ASN A 179 22.31 14.40 3.33
N LYS A 180 22.04 15.70 3.51
CA LYS A 180 23.08 16.73 3.71
C LYS A 180 23.92 16.55 4.97
N SER A 181 23.32 15.97 6.01
CA SER A 181 23.98 15.73 7.29
C SER A 181 24.76 14.41 7.33
N GLY A 182 24.71 13.60 6.27
CA GLY A 182 25.38 12.30 6.26
C GLY A 182 24.88 11.36 7.35
N LEU A 183 23.58 11.38 7.64
CA LEU A 183 22.98 10.54 8.69
C LEU A 183 22.94 9.05 8.33
N LEU A 184 23.17 8.69 7.07
CA LEU A 184 23.25 7.31 6.61
C LEU A 184 24.22 6.46 7.45
N ASP A 185 25.47 6.93 7.59
CA ASP A 185 26.51 6.19 8.32
C ASP A 185 26.17 6.02 9.80
N VAL A 186 25.43 6.97 10.36
CA VAL A 186 24.96 6.95 11.76
C VAL A 186 23.89 5.88 11.93
N VAL A 187 22.90 5.81 11.02
CA VAL A 187 21.85 4.80 11.06
C VAL A 187 22.42 3.40 10.79
N VAL A 188 23.40 3.26 9.90
CA VAL A 188 24.09 1.98 9.65
C VAL A 188 24.83 1.49 10.89
N GLN A 189 25.49 2.37 11.66
CA GLN A 189 26.10 1.99 12.94
C GLN A 189 25.09 1.49 13.97
N CYS A 190 23.86 2.01 13.95
CA CYS A 190 22.76 1.49 14.77
C CYS A 190 22.30 0.11 14.28
N LEU A 191 22.20 -0.10 12.96
CA LEU A 191 21.86 -1.40 12.37
C LEU A 191 22.88 -2.49 12.77
N GLU A 192 24.17 -2.16 12.79
CA GLU A 192 25.26 -3.08 13.16
C GLU A 192 25.19 -3.57 14.62
N LYS A 193 24.30 -3.00 15.46
CA LYS A 193 24.04 -3.47 16.82
C LYS A 193 23.16 -4.72 16.89
N HIS A 194 22.63 -5.21 15.77
CA HIS A 194 21.73 -6.37 15.73
C HIS A 194 22.18 -7.63 16.51
N PRO A 195 23.49 -7.94 16.72
CA PRO A 195 23.88 -9.11 17.52
C PRO A 195 23.60 -8.96 19.03
N HIS A 196 23.42 -7.73 19.51
CA HIS A 196 23.33 -7.42 20.95
C HIS A 196 22.12 -6.55 21.31
N ASN A 197 21.62 -5.75 20.36
CA ASN A 197 20.44 -4.92 20.51
C ASN A 197 19.59 -4.99 19.24
N LEU A 198 18.66 -5.94 19.24
CA LEU A 198 17.79 -6.19 18.09
C LEU A 198 16.76 -5.07 17.88
N GLU A 199 16.29 -4.45 18.97
CA GLU A 199 15.31 -3.35 18.90
C GLU A 199 15.87 -2.15 18.15
N LEU A 200 17.05 -1.66 18.57
CA LEU A 200 17.73 -0.56 17.89
C LEU A 200 18.02 -0.88 16.41
N ALA A 201 18.38 -2.13 16.11
CA ALA A 201 18.65 -2.54 14.75
C ALA A 201 17.37 -2.57 13.88
N ILE A 202 16.23 -2.99 14.43
CA ILE A 202 14.93 -2.94 13.74
C ILE A 202 14.54 -1.49 13.45
N SER A 203 14.66 -0.60 14.44
CA SER A 203 14.44 0.84 14.30
C SER A 203 15.29 1.44 13.17
N ALA A 204 16.58 1.07 13.14
CA ALA A 204 17.49 1.50 12.10
C ALA A 204 17.11 0.93 10.72
N ALA A 205 16.69 -0.33 10.66
CA ALA A 205 16.26 -0.97 9.41
C ALA A 205 14.97 -0.35 8.85
N HIS A 206 14.01 0.00 9.70
CA HIS A 206 12.81 0.75 9.30
C HIS A 206 13.17 2.11 8.73
N CYS A 207 14.05 2.85 9.41
CA CYS A 207 14.55 4.13 8.93
C CYS A 207 15.25 3.96 7.58
N LEU A 208 16.17 3.00 7.42
CA LEU A 208 16.91 2.75 6.18
C LEU A 208 16.00 2.37 5.02
N HIS A 209 15.05 1.46 5.24
CA HIS A 209 14.11 1.05 4.21
C HIS A 209 13.31 2.26 3.69
N THR A 210 12.86 3.13 4.60
CA THR A 210 12.10 4.35 4.28
C THR A 210 12.95 5.39 3.55
N VAL A 211 14.13 5.75 4.06
CA VAL A 211 14.94 6.82 3.45
C VAL A 211 15.56 6.43 2.11
N THR A 212 15.64 5.12 1.81
CA THR A 212 16.13 4.63 0.52
C THR A 212 15.05 4.52 -0.54
N GLU A 213 13.77 4.59 -0.17
CA GLU A 213 12.65 4.55 -1.10
C GLU A 213 12.60 5.87 -1.92
N ASP A 214 12.68 5.74 -3.25
CA ASP A 214 12.62 6.87 -4.20
C ASP A 214 13.56 8.06 -3.87
N ASN A 215 14.76 7.79 -3.32
CA ASN A 215 15.75 8.80 -2.93
C ASN A 215 17.06 8.69 -3.75
N PRO A 216 17.10 9.22 -4.99
CA PRO A 216 18.27 9.06 -5.86
C PRO A 216 19.54 9.72 -5.29
N GLU A 217 19.41 10.83 -4.55
CA GLU A 217 20.56 11.50 -3.91
C GLU A 217 21.26 10.56 -2.93
N LEU A 218 20.48 9.88 -2.07
CA LEU A 218 21.01 8.92 -1.11
C LEU A 218 21.56 7.67 -1.80
N LEU A 219 20.85 7.14 -2.80
CA LEU A 219 21.28 5.95 -3.55
C LEU A 219 22.63 6.16 -4.25
N CYS A 220 22.88 7.37 -4.78
CA CYS A 220 24.19 7.73 -5.33
C CYS A 220 25.33 7.79 -4.29
N SER A 221 25.01 7.96 -3.00
CA SER A 221 26.00 8.02 -1.90
C SER A 221 26.33 6.66 -1.29
N MET A 222 25.65 5.58 -1.72
CA MET A 222 25.81 4.23 -1.18
C MET A 222 27.21 3.66 -1.46
N ASN A 223 27.77 2.99 -0.47
CA ASN A 223 29.11 2.42 -0.54
C ASN A 223 29.13 0.93 -0.10
N THR A 224 30.30 0.30 -0.23
CA THR A 224 30.49 -1.11 0.10
C THR A 224 30.31 -1.45 1.58
N ALA A 225 30.52 -0.49 2.48
CA ALA A 225 30.34 -0.70 3.92
C ALA A 225 28.84 -0.84 4.27
N VAL A 226 28.00 0.05 3.73
CA VAL A 226 26.53 -0.03 3.90
C VAL A 226 26.00 -1.35 3.35
N LEU A 227 26.45 -1.74 2.16
CA LEU A 227 26.08 -3.02 1.56
C LEU A 227 26.52 -4.21 2.43
N GLY A 228 27.75 -4.19 2.95
CA GLY A 228 28.25 -5.23 3.85
C GLY A 228 27.44 -5.34 5.14
N ALA A 229 27.01 -4.22 5.73
CA ALA A 229 26.17 -4.21 6.93
C ALA A 229 24.79 -4.85 6.65
N LEU A 230 24.16 -4.51 5.52
CA LEU A 230 22.88 -5.12 5.10
C LEU A 230 23.03 -6.61 4.79
N GLU A 231 24.09 -7.01 4.08
CA GLU A 231 24.38 -8.42 3.78
C GLU A 231 24.62 -9.24 5.07
N ASN A 232 25.31 -8.67 6.06
CA ASN A 232 25.49 -9.32 7.37
C ASN A 232 24.15 -9.57 8.09
N VAL A 233 23.21 -8.62 7.98
CA VAL A 233 21.86 -8.79 8.52
C VAL A 233 21.11 -9.91 7.77
N LEU A 234 21.13 -9.91 6.43
CA LEU A 234 20.47 -10.95 5.62
C LEU A 234 21.01 -12.35 5.92
N LEU A 235 22.33 -12.47 6.11
CA LEU A 235 23.01 -13.74 6.38
C LEU A 235 22.90 -14.20 7.84
N SER A 236 22.31 -13.39 8.72
CA SER A 236 22.13 -13.75 10.12
C SER A 236 21.26 -15.01 10.29
N SER A 237 21.78 -16.02 10.99
CA SER A 237 21.11 -17.31 11.19
C SER A 237 20.31 -17.41 12.51
N GLN A 238 20.16 -16.30 13.23
CA GLN A 238 19.38 -16.25 14.47
C GLN A 238 17.90 -16.57 14.17
N PRO A 239 17.28 -17.55 14.84
CA PRO A 239 15.84 -17.81 14.70
C PRO A 239 15.03 -16.74 15.45
N GLY A 240 13.78 -16.55 15.06
CA GLY A 240 12.86 -15.63 15.74
C GLY A 240 12.13 -14.71 14.77
N VAL A 241 10.90 -14.35 15.13
CA VAL A 241 10.01 -13.54 14.30
C VAL A 241 10.55 -12.11 14.15
N THR A 242 11.04 -11.51 15.24
CA THR A 242 11.68 -10.19 15.22
C THR A 242 12.95 -10.16 14.36
N GLN A 243 13.73 -11.25 14.34
CA GLN A 243 14.86 -11.39 13.43
C GLN A 243 14.40 -11.49 11.96
N THR A 244 13.27 -12.17 11.70
CA THR A 244 12.67 -12.22 10.36
C THR A 244 12.24 -10.82 9.91
N LEU A 245 11.61 -10.02 10.77
CA LEU A 245 11.28 -8.62 10.46
C LEU A 245 12.54 -7.82 10.08
N LEU A 246 13.61 -7.91 10.89
CA LEU A 246 14.87 -7.24 10.61
C LEU A 246 15.45 -7.65 9.23
N ARG A 247 15.46 -8.94 8.92
CA ARG A 247 15.93 -9.45 7.62
C ARG A 247 15.06 -8.96 6.47
N THR A 248 13.74 -8.90 6.64
CA THR A 248 12.81 -8.37 5.63
C THR A 248 13.06 -6.89 5.34
N LEU A 249 13.26 -6.06 6.36
CA LEU A 249 13.54 -4.63 6.19
C LEU A 249 14.89 -4.38 5.49
N ALA A 250 15.92 -5.15 5.86
CA ALA A 250 17.21 -5.11 5.18
C ALA A 250 17.09 -5.55 3.71
N ALA A 251 16.26 -6.56 3.43
CA ALA A 251 15.99 -7.03 2.07
C ALA A 251 15.28 -5.96 1.22
N GLY A 252 14.32 -5.22 1.81
CA GLY A 252 13.69 -4.05 1.18
C GLY A 252 14.68 -2.93 0.87
N THR A 253 15.58 -2.63 1.81
CA THR A 253 16.66 -1.64 1.60
C THR A 253 17.58 -2.06 0.44
N LEU A 254 17.97 -3.34 0.36
CA LEU A 254 18.77 -3.87 -0.74
C LEU A 254 18.03 -3.82 -2.08
N TRP A 255 16.71 -4.07 -2.09
CA TRP A 255 15.88 -3.93 -3.28
C TRP A 255 15.86 -2.48 -3.78
N ASN A 256 15.72 -1.51 -2.89
CA ASN A 256 15.76 -0.08 -3.24
C ASN A 256 17.13 0.31 -3.83
N MET A 257 18.20 -0.31 -3.33
CA MET A 257 19.58 -0.05 -3.78
C MET A 257 20.01 -0.81 -5.04
N LYS A 258 19.20 -1.75 -5.55
CA LYS A 258 19.60 -2.69 -6.61
C LYS A 258 20.21 -2.02 -7.85
N SER A 259 19.65 -0.88 -8.26
CA SER A 259 20.08 -0.13 -9.45
C SER A 259 21.46 0.53 -9.29
N SER A 260 21.89 0.73 -8.03
CA SER A 260 23.21 1.27 -7.70
C SER A 260 24.31 0.21 -7.65
N LEU A 261 23.94 -1.08 -7.74
CA LEU A 261 24.88 -2.20 -7.72
C LEU A 261 25.39 -2.55 -9.12
N PRO A 262 26.62 -3.06 -9.28
CA PRO A 262 27.09 -3.61 -10.55
C PRO A 262 26.20 -4.78 -11.01
N ALA A 263 25.93 -4.88 -12.31
CA ALA A 263 25.04 -5.89 -12.90
C ALA A 263 25.35 -7.34 -12.46
N ALA A 264 26.62 -7.68 -12.28
CA ALA A 264 27.04 -9.01 -11.79
C ALA A 264 26.51 -9.35 -10.39
N ARG A 265 26.38 -8.35 -9.50
CA ARG A 265 25.84 -8.52 -8.14
C ARG A 265 24.34 -8.39 -8.09
N GLN A 266 23.72 -7.70 -9.05
CA GLN A 266 22.27 -7.48 -9.05
C GLN A 266 21.49 -8.79 -9.01
N ALA A 267 21.85 -9.78 -9.85
CA ALA A 267 21.16 -11.07 -9.88
C ALA A 267 21.29 -11.83 -8.55
N GLU A 268 22.48 -11.84 -7.94
CA GLU A 268 22.73 -12.47 -6.64
C GLU A 268 21.95 -11.78 -5.53
N THR A 269 21.95 -10.44 -5.50
CA THR A 269 21.19 -9.65 -4.53
C THR A 269 19.69 -9.86 -4.70
N VAL A 270 19.16 -9.84 -5.92
CA VAL A 270 17.73 -10.10 -6.20
C VAL A 270 17.35 -11.49 -5.70
N ASN A 271 18.16 -12.51 -5.98
CA ASN A 271 17.87 -13.87 -5.50
C ASN A 271 17.91 -13.95 -3.96
N ALA A 272 18.91 -13.33 -3.31
CA ALA A 272 19.00 -13.30 -1.85
C ALA A 272 17.81 -12.58 -1.21
N VAL A 273 17.40 -11.43 -1.76
CA VAL A 273 16.22 -10.69 -1.31
C VAL A 273 14.98 -11.57 -1.44
N VAL A 274 14.70 -12.14 -2.62
CA VAL A 274 13.51 -12.98 -2.82
C VAL A 274 13.54 -14.21 -1.91
N ALA A 275 14.71 -14.82 -1.68
CA ALA A 275 14.85 -15.93 -0.73
C ALA A 275 14.47 -15.52 0.70
N THR A 276 14.89 -14.34 1.15
CA THR A 276 14.50 -13.80 2.47
C THR A 276 13.00 -13.54 2.57
N LEU A 277 12.39 -12.91 1.55
CA LEU A 277 10.94 -12.67 1.54
C LEU A 277 10.16 -14.00 1.53
N SER A 278 10.64 -14.96 0.74
CA SER A 278 10.09 -16.31 0.67
C SER A 278 10.09 -17.02 2.03
N GLN A 279 11.19 -16.92 2.79
CA GLN A 279 11.29 -17.48 4.15
C GLN A 279 10.35 -16.78 5.13
N CYS A 280 10.13 -15.46 4.99
CA CYS A 280 9.15 -14.75 5.80
C CYS A 280 7.71 -15.24 5.54
N LEU A 281 7.37 -15.48 4.27
CA LEU A 281 6.06 -15.98 3.88
C LEU A 281 5.82 -17.46 4.21
N ASP A 282 6.87 -18.23 4.54
CA ASP A 282 6.72 -19.61 5.05
C ASP A 282 6.20 -19.68 6.49
N LEU A 283 6.22 -18.56 7.22
CA LEU A 283 5.72 -18.52 8.60
C LEU A 283 4.18 -18.54 8.59
N ASP A 284 3.59 -19.59 9.17
CA ASP A 284 2.14 -19.73 9.28
C ASP A 284 1.58 -18.81 10.38
N ALA A 285 1.15 -17.61 9.99
CA ALA A 285 0.53 -16.66 10.91
C ALA A 285 -0.81 -17.16 11.46
N GLY A 286 -1.51 -18.05 10.74
CA GLY A 286 -2.76 -18.68 11.19
C GLY A 286 -2.54 -19.62 12.36
N MET A 287 -1.34 -20.20 12.49
CA MET A 287 -0.93 -21.03 13.63
C MET A 287 -0.21 -20.24 14.72
N LEU A 288 0.75 -19.39 14.34
CA LEU A 288 1.61 -18.68 15.30
C LEU A 288 0.85 -17.63 16.14
N ILE A 289 -0.09 -16.90 15.54
CA ILE A 289 -0.83 -15.85 16.28
C ILE A 289 -1.71 -16.45 17.39
N PRO A 290 -2.51 -17.50 17.14
CA PRO A 290 -3.23 -18.18 18.21
C PRO A 290 -2.32 -18.75 19.31
N GLU A 291 -1.13 -19.26 18.95
CA GLU A 291 -0.15 -19.74 19.93
C GLU A 291 0.39 -18.61 20.81
N LEU A 292 0.75 -17.47 20.21
CA LEU A 292 1.20 -16.27 20.94
C LEU A 292 0.09 -15.72 21.85
N ARG A 293 -1.16 -15.70 21.37
CA ARG A 293 -2.31 -15.30 22.20
C ARG A 293 -2.47 -16.21 23.42
N GLN A 294 -2.41 -17.53 23.22
CA GLN A 294 -2.52 -18.49 24.33
C GLN A 294 -1.37 -18.36 25.34
N ALA A 295 -0.15 -18.09 24.86
CA ALA A 295 1.01 -17.85 25.71
C ALA A 295 0.82 -16.60 26.58
N GLU A 296 0.31 -15.50 26.00
CA GLU A 296 0.01 -14.27 26.73
C GLU A 296 -1.09 -14.47 27.79
N GLU A 297 -2.19 -15.16 27.43
CA GLU A 297 -3.26 -15.50 28.38
C GLU A 297 -2.77 -16.39 29.54
N LEU A 298 -1.83 -17.31 29.27
CA LEU A 298 -1.22 -18.14 30.29
C LEU A 298 -0.30 -17.31 31.20
N ARG A 299 0.46 -16.37 30.64
CA ARG A 299 1.30 -15.46 31.41
C ARG A 299 0.45 -14.59 32.33
N HIS A 300 -0.63 -13.99 31.83
CA HIS A 300 -1.55 -13.19 32.63
C HIS A 300 -2.17 -13.99 33.78
N ARG A 301 -2.59 -15.24 33.54
CA ARG A 301 -3.15 -16.11 34.60
C ARG A 301 -2.12 -16.49 35.67
N ASN A 302 -0.84 -16.58 35.31
CA ASN A 302 0.24 -16.96 36.21
C ASN A 302 0.93 -15.76 36.87
N ALA A 303 0.57 -14.52 36.49
CA ALA A 303 1.08 -13.33 37.13
C ALA A 303 0.60 -13.27 38.59
N PRO A 304 1.50 -13.05 39.58
CA PRO A 304 1.09 -12.94 40.97
C PRO A 304 0.13 -11.75 41.13
N ALA A 305 -0.97 -11.94 41.88
CA ALA A 305 -1.84 -10.86 42.29
C ALA A 305 -1.01 -9.84 43.08
N VAL A 306 -0.70 -8.71 42.46
CA VAL A 306 0.04 -7.63 43.11
C VAL A 306 -0.87 -7.09 44.20
N SER A 307 -0.48 -7.29 45.46
CA SER A 307 -1.14 -6.68 46.62
C SER A 307 -0.94 -5.18 46.56
N ASP A 308 -2.03 -4.44 46.43
CA ASP A 308 -2.12 -3.00 46.64
C ASP A 308 -1.41 -2.58 47.93
N ILE A 309 -0.29 -1.86 47.81
CA ILE A 309 0.18 -0.90 48.82
C ILE A 309 0.72 0.35 48.10
N GLU A 310 -0.17 1.33 47.97
CA GLU A 310 0.00 2.80 48.04
C GLU A 310 1.01 3.48 47.07
N GLY A 311 0.64 4.43 46.21
CA GLY A 311 -0.52 5.33 46.27
C GLY A 311 -0.92 6.00 44.95
N GLN A 312 -2.25 6.19 44.86
CA GLN A 312 -3.02 7.08 43.98
C GLN A 312 -2.81 6.94 42.46
N ALA A 313 -3.24 5.80 41.93
CA ALA A 313 -3.80 5.70 40.59
C ALA A 313 -5.34 5.74 40.69
N PRO A 314 -6.05 6.66 40.01
CA PRO A 314 -7.47 6.50 39.77
C PRO A 314 -7.69 5.55 38.59
N GLU A 315 -8.27 4.39 38.89
CA GLU A 315 -9.10 3.52 38.05
C GLU A 315 -8.70 3.36 36.58
N GLU A 316 -8.03 2.24 36.29
CA GLU A 316 -8.15 1.57 35.00
C GLU A 316 -9.63 1.24 34.79
N LEU A 317 -10.29 2.03 33.93
CA LEU A 317 -11.60 1.68 33.41
C LEU A 317 -11.45 0.40 32.61
N ALA A 318 -12.08 -0.65 33.12
CA ALA A 318 -12.24 -1.93 32.44
C ALA A 318 -12.72 -1.69 31.00
N GLU A 319 -11.91 -2.10 30.03
CA GLU A 319 -12.36 -2.37 28.68
C GLU A 319 -13.27 -3.61 28.76
N GLU A 320 -14.57 -3.38 29.00
CA GLU A 320 -15.58 -4.41 28.79
C GLU A 320 -15.57 -4.82 27.33
N GLU A 321 -15.31 -6.11 27.09
CA GLU A 321 -15.54 -6.80 25.83
C GLU A 321 -16.99 -6.55 25.35
N MET A 322 -17.18 -5.63 24.41
CA MET A 322 -18.42 -5.55 23.66
C MET A 322 -18.40 -6.57 22.52
N ILE A 323 -18.91 -7.77 22.82
CA ILE A 323 -19.49 -8.67 21.83
C ILE A 323 -20.81 -8.01 21.38
N GLU A 324 -20.82 -7.42 20.18
CA GLU A 324 -22.06 -6.95 19.56
C GLU A 324 -22.85 -8.17 19.03
N GLU A 325 -23.89 -8.56 19.76
CA GLU A 325 -25.00 -9.33 19.19
C GLU A 325 -25.89 -8.39 18.37
N GLU A 326 -26.16 -8.77 17.12
CA GLU A 326 -27.13 -8.13 16.23
C GLU A 326 -28.51 -8.03 16.90
N GLU A 327 -29.08 -6.82 16.97
CA GLU A 327 -30.53 -6.62 16.82
C GLU A 327 -30.83 -5.25 16.22
N ALA A 328 -31.71 -5.27 15.21
CA ALA A 328 -31.98 -4.18 14.29
C ALA A 328 -32.72 -3.00 14.93
N SER A 329 -32.17 -1.78 14.81
CA SER A 329 -33.01 -0.58 14.76
C SER A 329 -32.41 0.51 13.86
N LYS A 330 -33.21 0.93 12.89
CA LYS A 330 -32.88 1.95 11.87
C LYS A 330 -32.87 3.35 12.48
N GLN A 331 -31.73 4.04 12.44
CA GLN A 331 -31.70 5.50 12.36
C GLN A 331 -30.42 6.01 11.67
N LYS A 332 -30.60 6.56 10.46
CA LYS A 332 -29.58 7.22 9.63
C LYS A 332 -28.95 8.40 10.38
N ARG A 333 -27.63 8.37 10.57
CA ARG A 333 -26.78 9.57 10.66
C ARG A 333 -25.54 9.36 9.78
N ASN A 334 -25.43 10.20 8.76
CA ASN A 334 -24.28 10.26 7.85
C ASN A 334 -23.08 10.85 8.61
N GLY A 335 -22.01 10.08 8.70
CA GLY A 335 -20.69 10.53 9.11
C GLY A 335 -19.72 9.38 8.85
N LYS A 336 -18.95 9.45 7.76
CA LYS A 336 -17.91 8.46 7.43
C LYS A 336 -16.82 8.57 8.50
N ALA A 337 -16.71 7.56 9.36
CA ALA A 337 -15.56 7.39 10.24
C ALA A 337 -14.36 6.99 9.36
N ALA A 338 -13.36 7.88 9.28
CA ALA A 338 -12.09 7.56 8.64
C ALA A 338 -11.36 6.51 9.51
N LYS A 339 -11.10 5.33 8.95
CA LYS A 339 -10.11 4.39 9.51
C LYS A 339 -8.75 5.07 9.41
N VAL A 340 -8.23 5.58 10.53
CA VAL A 340 -6.86 6.09 10.63
C VAL A 340 -5.93 4.88 10.69
N ASP A 341 -5.11 4.67 9.66
CA ASP A 341 -4.06 3.66 9.67
C ASP A 341 -2.83 4.20 10.40
N ASN A 342 -2.79 3.99 11.72
CA ASN A 342 -1.61 4.25 12.52
C ASN A 342 -1.05 2.91 12.99
N ASP A 343 0.08 2.51 12.43
CA ASP A 343 0.86 1.37 12.92
C ASP A 343 1.46 1.75 14.29
N PHE A 344 0.74 1.41 15.37
CA PHE A 344 1.13 1.69 16.76
C PHE A 344 2.07 0.64 17.35
N SER A 345 2.67 -0.21 16.51
CA SER A 345 3.63 -1.25 16.91
C SER A 345 4.74 -0.71 17.83
N ASP A 346 5.15 0.54 17.60
CA ASP A 346 6.20 1.23 18.36
C ASP A 346 5.73 1.87 19.67
N LEU A 347 4.42 1.99 19.91
CA LEU A 347 3.84 2.50 21.16
C LEU A 347 3.48 1.39 22.15
N LEU A 348 3.77 0.13 21.80
CA LEU A 348 3.42 -1.01 22.63
C LEU A 348 4.19 -0.97 23.97
N PRO A 349 3.52 -1.20 25.12
CA PRO A 349 4.18 -1.17 26.43
C PRO A 349 5.33 -2.17 26.55
N ARG A 350 6.42 -1.77 27.21
CA ARG A 350 7.49 -2.68 27.66
C ARG A 350 6.87 -3.73 28.59
N GLY A 351 6.69 -4.97 28.12
CA GLY A 351 6.09 -6.08 28.89
C GLY A 351 5.13 -7.00 28.13
N LYS A 352 4.71 -6.65 26.91
CA LYS A 352 3.85 -7.48 26.04
C LYS A 352 4.64 -8.17 24.93
N GLU A 353 5.55 -9.09 25.29
CA GLU A 353 6.47 -9.77 24.35
C GLU A 353 5.72 -10.45 23.18
N GLU A 354 4.66 -11.19 23.49
CA GLU A 354 3.85 -11.96 22.53
C GLU A 354 3.13 -11.06 21.54
N LEU A 355 2.65 -9.90 22.01
CA LEU A 355 2.04 -8.90 21.14
C LEU A 355 3.09 -8.31 20.19
N ARG A 356 4.29 -8.01 20.68
CA ARG A 356 5.39 -7.51 19.84
C ARG A 356 5.83 -8.54 18.81
N GLU A 357 5.90 -9.82 19.17
CA GLU A 357 6.18 -10.90 18.23
C GLU A 357 5.07 -11.05 17.18
N ALA A 358 3.80 -11.01 17.59
CA ALA A 358 2.67 -11.09 16.66
C ALA A 358 2.67 -9.90 15.68
N THR A 359 2.92 -8.69 16.17
CA THR A 359 3.05 -7.50 15.35
C THR A 359 4.25 -7.60 14.41
N ALA A 360 5.41 -8.03 14.89
CA ALA A 360 6.59 -8.22 14.05
C ALA A 360 6.36 -9.23 12.92
N LEU A 361 5.63 -10.33 13.18
CA LEU A 361 5.26 -11.32 12.16
C LEU A 361 4.45 -10.69 11.04
N LEU A 362 3.36 -10.01 11.42
CA LEU A 362 2.42 -9.41 10.48
C LEU A 362 3.09 -8.28 9.70
N THR A 363 3.85 -7.41 10.35
CA THR A 363 4.61 -6.33 9.69
C THR A 363 5.64 -6.92 8.71
N ALA A 364 6.33 -8.00 9.06
CA ALA A 364 7.28 -8.65 8.16
C ALA A 364 6.60 -9.25 6.92
N GLN A 365 5.44 -9.88 7.08
CA GLN A 365 4.69 -10.44 5.95
C GLN A 365 4.10 -9.35 5.04
N GLN A 366 3.53 -8.29 5.62
CA GLN A 366 3.04 -7.14 4.86
C GLN A 366 4.16 -6.49 4.06
N THR A 367 5.28 -6.18 4.72
CA THR A 367 6.46 -5.59 4.08
C THR A 367 6.99 -6.50 2.97
N SER A 368 7.01 -7.82 3.17
CA SER A 368 7.47 -8.77 2.15
C SER A 368 6.62 -8.72 0.90
N LEU A 369 5.28 -8.71 1.06
CA LEU A 369 4.34 -8.65 -0.06
C LEU A 369 4.43 -7.32 -0.80
N GLU A 370 4.59 -6.21 -0.08
CA GLU A 370 4.79 -4.88 -0.66
C GLU A 370 6.08 -4.79 -1.47
N ILE A 371 7.19 -5.32 -0.96
CA ILE A 371 8.46 -5.38 -1.71
C ILE A 371 8.27 -6.20 -2.99
N ILE A 372 7.62 -7.37 -2.93
CA ILE A 372 7.37 -8.21 -4.12
C ILE A 372 6.55 -7.47 -5.18
N VAL A 373 5.52 -6.72 -4.76
CA VAL A 373 4.71 -5.91 -5.68
C VAL A 373 5.57 -4.82 -6.32
N ASN A 374 6.43 -4.17 -5.55
CA ASN A 374 7.40 -3.22 -6.08
C ASN A 374 8.38 -3.88 -7.07
N MET A 375 8.70 -5.17 -6.92
CA MET A 375 9.45 -5.93 -7.92
C MET A 375 8.69 -6.19 -9.21
N CYS A 376 7.36 -6.24 -9.13
CA CYS A 376 6.49 -6.47 -10.27
C CYS A 376 6.17 -5.18 -11.05
N CYS A 377 6.55 -4.01 -10.54
CA CYS A 377 6.34 -2.73 -11.22
C CYS A 377 7.53 -2.42 -12.15
N SER A 378 7.29 -2.03 -13.41
CA SER A 378 8.35 -1.57 -14.30
C SER A 378 8.79 -0.13 -13.96
N ASP A 379 10.10 0.11 -13.92
CA ASP A 379 10.69 1.43 -13.65
C ASP A 379 10.64 2.40 -14.85
N ASP A 380 10.18 1.94 -16.03
CA ASP A 380 10.04 2.81 -17.21
C ASP A 380 8.87 3.78 -17.05
N PRO A 381 9.06 5.09 -17.32
CA PRO A 381 7.94 5.99 -17.49
C PRO A 381 7.06 5.41 -18.59
N SER A 382 5.81 5.08 -18.24
CA SER A 382 4.81 4.77 -19.23
C SER A 382 4.84 5.88 -20.29
N ASP A 383 4.84 5.52 -21.57
CA ASP A 383 4.66 6.35 -22.80
C ASP A 383 3.47 7.36 -22.77
N ASP A 384 2.85 7.56 -21.60
CA ASP A 384 1.72 8.43 -21.34
C ASP A 384 2.14 9.81 -20.80
N GLU A 385 3.44 10.08 -20.59
CA GLU A 385 3.98 11.46 -20.61
C GLU A 385 4.08 11.92 -22.07
N TRP A 386 2.92 12.18 -22.67
CA TRP A 386 2.87 12.99 -23.88
C TRP A 386 3.25 14.41 -23.45
N GLU A 387 4.55 14.73 -23.55
CA GLU A 387 5.06 16.09 -23.54
C GLU A 387 4.13 16.95 -24.40
N GLU A 388 3.53 17.97 -23.78
CA GLU A 388 2.69 18.95 -24.47
C GLU A 388 3.55 19.78 -25.42
N GLU A 389 3.93 19.23 -26.57
CA GLU A 389 4.37 20.07 -27.68
C GLU A 389 3.13 20.68 -28.34
N SER A 390 2.62 21.72 -27.70
CA SER A 390 1.86 22.75 -28.37
C SER A 390 2.79 23.45 -29.37
N SER A 391 2.78 23.01 -30.62
CA SER A 391 3.26 23.85 -31.73
C SER A 391 2.19 23.97 -32.81
N SER A 392 1.52 25.12 -32.76
CA SER A 392 0.85 25.71 -33.90
C SER A 392 1.90 26.26 -34.88
N ASP A 393 1.59 26.11 -36.17
CA ASP A 393 1.99 26.92 -37.32
C ASP A 393 3.08 26.35 -38.28
N GLU A 394 2.56 25.91 -39.44
CA GLU A 394 3.03 26.08 -40.83
C GLU A 394 4.52 25.87 -41.23
N SER A 395 4.70 24.86 -42.09
CA SER A 395 5.70 24.73 -43.18
C SER A 395 7.21 24.68 -42.86
N ASP A 396 7.91 23.62 -43.29
CA ASP A 396 8.76 23.60 -44.50
C ASP A 396 9.39 22.20 -44.72
N MET A 397 9.69 21.88 -45.97
CA MET A 397 10.27 20.61 -46.44
C MET A 397 11.78 20.51 -46.16
N GLY A 398 12.26 19.31 -45.83
CA GLY A 398 13.69 18.95 -45.92
C GLY A 398 13.93 17.43 -45.79
N PRO A 399 14.69 16.78 -46.70
CA PRO A 399 14.92 15.34 -46.64
C PRO A 399 16.23 14.97 -45.92
N ASP A 400 16.27 13.70 -45.49
CA ASP A 400 17.43 12.90 -45.08
C ASP A 400 18.06 13.14 -43.70
N GLY A 401 17.79 12.17 -42.82
CA GLY A 401 18.59 11.82 -41.66
C GLY A 401 18.48 10.32 -41.40
N LEU A 402 19.20 9.50 -42.18
CA LEU A 402 19.48 8.11 -41.84
C LEU A 402 20.22 8.08 -40.49
N CYS A 403 19.66 7.38 -39.51
CA CYS A 403 20.45 6.73 -38.48
C CYS A 403 19.90 5.32 -38.23
N ASP A 404 20.75 4.33 -38.48
CA ASP A 404 20.67 2.93 -38.06
C ASP A 404 20.06 2.80 -36.65
N GLY A 405 19.24 1.81 -36.31
CA GLY A 405 19.35 0.42 -36.73
C GLY A 405 19.75 -0.43 -35.53
N VAL A 406 18.72 -0.97 -34.85
CA VAL A 406 18.74 -2.19 -34.03
C VAL A 406 19.43 -2.14 -32.64
N SER A 407 18.63 -1.88 -31.60
CA SER A 407 18.47 -2.80 -30.44
C SER A 407 17.38 -2.29 -29.49
N ASN A 408 16.56 -3.21 -28.98
CA ASN A 408 15.54 -3.06 -27.94
C ASN A 408 14.10 -2.75 -28.41
N LEU A 409 13.62 -3.57 -29.36
CA LEU A 409 12.21 -3.97 -29.38
C LEU A 409 12.06 -5.18 -28.45
N MET A 410 11.91 -4.97 -27.15
CA MET A 410 11.45 -6.00 -26.21
C MET A 410 10.26 -5.43 -25.43
N SER A 411 9.18 -6.20 -25.43
CA SER A 411 7.86 -5.84 -24.93
C SER A 411 7.90 -5.16 -23.54
N PRO A 412 7.24 -4.01 -23.36
CA PRO A 412 7.28 -3.21 -22.11
C PRO A 412 6.42 -3.79 -20.97
N LEU A 413 6.24 -5.11 -20.91
CA LEU A 413 5.28 -5.78 -20.00
C LEU A 413 5.87 -6.98 -19.23
N CYS A 414 7.15 -7.31 -19.42
CA CYS A 414 7.77 -8.47 -18.80
C CYS A 414 8.80 -8.03 -17.75
N LEU A 415 8.80 -8.69 -16.59
CA LEU A 415 9.83 -8.53 -15.58
C LEU A 415 11.21 -8.89 -16.15
N SER A 416 12.27 -8.40 -15.51
CA SER A 416 13.62 -8.90 -15.82
C SER A 416 13.67 -10.41 -15.58
N ALA A 417 14.44 -11.14 -16.39
CA ALA A 417 14.54 -12.60 -16.29
C ALA A 417 15.05 -13.05 -14.91
N GLU A 418 15.87 -12.22 -14.27
CA GLU A 418 16.41 -12.43 -12.93
C GLU A 418 15.31 -12.37 -11.87
N VAL A 419 14.45 -11.34 -11.91
CA VAL A 419 13.31 -11.19 -10.99
C VAL A 419 12.30 -12.31 -11.21
N GLN A 420 11.89 -12.54 -12.45
CA GLN A 420 10.94 -13.61 -12.78
C GLN A 420 11.47 -14.98 -12.32
N GLY A 421 12.73 -15.29 -12.64
CA GLY A 421 13.37 -16.54 -12.24
C GLY A 421 13.43 -16.70 -10.72
N ALA A 422 13.77 -15.64 -9.99
CA ALA A 422 13.81 -15.67 -8.53
C ALA A 422 12.42 -15.92 -7.91
N LEU A 423 11.38 -15.21 -8.36
CA LEU A 423 10.01 -15.37 -7.85
C LEU A 423 9.49 -16.80 -8.05
N ILE A 424 9.74 -17.40 -9.22
CA ILE A 424 9.35 -18.78 -9.53
C ILE A 424 10.13 -19.78 -8.69
N ASN A 425 11.47 -19.65 -8.64
CA ASN A 425 12.34 -20.57 -7.89
C ASN A 425 11.97 -20.65 -6.40
N HIS A 426 11.43 -19.55 -5.85
CA HIS A 426 11.01 -19.44 -4.46
C HIS A 426 9.50 -19.62 -4.24
N SER A 427 8.75 -20.06 -5.27
CA SER A 427 7.30 -20.34 -5.20
C SER A 427 6.47 -19.18 -4.64
N ILE A 428 6.85 -17.95 -4.95
CA ILE A 428 6.18 -16.75 -4.44
C ILE A 428 4.69 -16.71 -4.84
N PRO A 429 4.27 -17.04 -6.08
CA PRO A 429 2.85 -17.05 -6.43
C PRO A 429 2.01 -17.98 -5.54
N GLN A 430 2.52 -19.17 -5.22
CA GLN A 430 1.85 -20.13 -4.35
C GLN A 430 1.74 -19.58 -2.92
N LYS A 431 2.84 -19.04 -2.37
CA LYS A 431 2.87 -18.48 -1.01
C LYS A 431 1.96 -17.27 -0.84
N ALA A 432 1.86 -16.41 -1.86
CA ALA A 432 0.91 -15.31 -1.87
C ALA A 432 -0.55 -15.81 -1.86
N ASN A 433 -0.85 -16.89 -2.58
CA ASN A 433 -2.16 -17.53 -2.53
C ASN A 433 -2.45 -18.22 -1.17
N ASP A 434 -1.45 -18.88 -0.57
CA ASP A 434 -1.60 -19.52 0.73
C ASP A 434 -1.84 -18.50 1.86
N SER A 435 -1.28 -17.29 1.73
CA SER A 435 -1.55 -16.17 2.66
C SER A 435 -3.03 -15.74 2.67
N LEU A 436 -3.82 -16.11 1.66
CA LEU A 436 -5.27 -15.86 1.65
C LEU A 436 -6.05 -16.81 2.56
N LEU A 437 -5.47 -17.96 2.93
CA LEU A 437 -6.12 -18.98 3.77
C LEU A 437 -6.13 -18.62 5.26
N LEU A 438 -5.52 -17.50 5.64
CA LEU A 438 -5.52 -16.99 7.01
C LEU A 438 -6.97 -16.77 7.49
N GLN A 439 -7.34 -17.31 8.64
CA GLN A 439 -8.65 -17.01 9.23
C GLN A 439 -8.63 -15.57 9.78
N SER A 440 -9.43 -14.69 9.19
CA SER A 440 -9.48 -13.26 9.53
C SER A 440 -10.28 -13.04 10.82
N HIS A 441 -9.60 -13.17 11.97
CA HIS A 441 -10.14 -12.76 13.27
C HIS A 441 -9.55 -11.42 13.76
N LEU A 442 -8.60 -10.85 13.02
CA LEU A 442 -7.89 -9.61 13.36
C LEU A 442 -7.73 -8.75 12.10
N SER A 443 -7.94 -7.44 12.23
CA SER A 443 -7.83 -6.47 11.12
C SER A 443 -6.43 -6.44 10.49
N GLN A 444 -5.38 -6.69 11.26
CA GLN A 444 -4.01 -6.77 10.72
C GLN A 444 -3.80 -8.01 9.82
N MET A 445 -4.52 -9.11 10.05
CA MET A 445 -4.48 -10.29 9.16
C MET A 445 -5.22 -10.02 7.85
N GLU A 446 -6.36 -9.31 7.91
CA GLU A 446 -7.08 -8.85 6.71
C GLU A 446 -6.20 -7.96 5.83
N ARG A 447 -5.35 -7.14 6.44
CA ARG A 447 -4.34 -6.34 5.73
C ARG A 447 -3.30 -7.22 5.03
N VAL A 448 -2.79 -8.27 5.68
CA VAL A 448 -1.89 -9.25 5.01
C VAL A 448 -2.56 -9.85 3.79
N GLN A 449 -3.82 -10.29 3.92
CA GLN A 449 -4.58 -10.87 2.82
C GLN A 449 -4.77 -9.87 1.67
N SER A 450 -5.12 -8.62 1.98
CA SER A 450 -5.28 -7.56 0.97
C SER A 450 -3.97 -7.27 0.23
N ARG A 451 -2.84 -7.26 0.94
CA ARG A 451 -1.50 -7.16 0.33
C ARG A 451 -1.15 -8.38 -0.50
N ALA A 452 -1.54 -9.58 -0.08
CA ALA A 452 -1.32 -10.82 -0.81
C ALA A 452 -2.11 -10.84 -2.13
N LEU A 453 -3.35 -10.36 -2.12
CA LEU A 453 -4.17 -10.19 -3.32
C LEU A 453 -3.55 -9.18 -4.29
N THR A 454 -3.04 -8.07 -3.78
CA THR A 454 -2.36 -7.08 -4.63
C THR A 454 -1.06 -7.63 -5.21
N CYS A 455 -0.34 -8.46 -4.45
CA CYS A 455 0.82 -9.22 -4.91
C CYS A 455 0.45 -10.19 -6.04
N LEU A 456 -0.61 -10.98 -5.86
CA LEU A 456 -1.13 -11.86 -6.91
C LEU A 456 -1.55 -11.09 -8.16
N HIS A 457 -2.27 -9.98 -8.01
CA HIS A 457 -2.64 -9.10 -9.12
C HIS A 457 -1.42 -8.66 -9.92
N SER A 458 -0.35 -8.24 -9.23
CA SER A 458 0.87 -7.75 -9.86
C SER A 458 1.61 -8.87 -10.59
N ILE A 459 1.79 -10.03 -9.95
CA ILE A 459 2.38 -11.25 -10.54
C ILE A 459 1.61 -11.70 -11.79
N LEU A 460 0.28 -11.76 -11.71
CA LEU A 460 -0.58 -12.15 -12.83
C LEU A 460 -0.53 -11.16 -14.00
N SER A 461 -0.21 -9.90 -13.73
CA SER A 461 -0.17 -8.87 -14.78
C SER A 461 1.16 -8.87 -15.55
N THR A 462 2.21 -9.50 -15.01
CA THR A 462 3.58 -9.43 -15.57
C THR A 462 4.21 -10.77 -15.92
N MET A 463 3.62 -11.90 -15.51
CA MET A 463 4.13 -13.25 -15.77
C MET A 463 3.28 -14.01 -16.78
N ASP A 464 3.87 -15.03 -17.40
CA ASP A 464 3.18 -15.93 -18.33
C ASP A 464 2.45 -17.07 -17.61
N ALA A 465 1.41 -17.60 -18.26
CA ALA A 465 0.58 -18.68 -17.72
C ALA A 465 1.36 -19.96 -17.42
N GLU A 466 2.36 -20.29 -18.24
CA GLU A 466 3.16 -21.50 -18.09
C GLU A 466 4.04 -21.43 -16.83
N SER A 467 4.63 -20.27 -16.55
CA SER A 467 5.38 -19.98 -15.32
C SER A 467 4.53 -20.10 -14.04
N LEU A 468 3.21 -19.92 -14.15
CA LEU A 468 2.27 -19.98 -13.02
C LEU A 468 1.59 -21.33 -12.84
N GLY A 469 2.10 -22.39 -13.48
CA GLY A 469 1.56 -23.75 -13.35
C GLY A 469 0.53 -24.14 -14.43
N GLY A 470 0.31 -23.28 -15.43
CA GLY A 470 -0.52 -23.57 -16.60
C GLY A 470 -2.03 -23.52 -16.32
N ALA A 471 -2.80 -24.02 -17.29
CA ALA A 471 -4.26 -23.81 -17.33
C ALA A 471 -5.00 -24.31 -16.08
N THR A 472 -4.63 -25.48 -15.54
CA THR A 472 -5.29 -26.06 -14.36
C THR A 472 -5.10 -25.19 -13.13
N ALA A 473 -3.88 -24.73 -12.87
CA ALA A 473 -3.58 -23.87 -11.73
C ALA A 473 -4.32 -22.52 -11.82
N LEU A 474 -4.39 -21.93 -13.01
CA LEU A 474 -5.13 -20.69 -13.23
C LEU A 474 -6.64 -20.86 -13.01
N GLN A 475 -7.22 -21.99 -13.42
CA GLN A 475 -8.65 -22.29 -13.19
C GLN A 475 -8.95 -22.50 -11.70
N GLU A 476 -8.10 -23.23 -10.97
CA GLU A 476 -8.22 -23.42 -9.53
C GLU A 476 -8.14 -22.08 -8.78
N ALA A 477 -7.16 -21.23 -9.14
CA ALA A 477 -7.02 -19.89 -8.58
C ALA A 477 -8.26 -19.01 -8.87
N ALA A 478 -8.85 -19.13 -10.06
CA ALA A 478 -10.02 -18.33 -10.44
C ALA A 478 -11.26 -18.75 -9.64
N GLN A 479 -11.42 -20.04 -9.37
CA GLN A 479 -12.48 -20.55 -8.50
C GLN A 479 -12.29 -20.05 -7.05
N HIS A 480 -11.05 -20.02 -6.56
CA HIS A 480 -10.73 -19.51 -5.22
C HIS A 480 -11.02 -18.01 -5.11
N LEU A 481 -10.44 -17.17 -5.98
CA LEU A 481 -10.67 -15.72 -5.97
C LEU A 481 -12.15 -15.36 -6.14
N SER A 482 -12.87 -16.10 -6.99
CA SER A 482 -14.30 -15.87 -7.16
C SER A 482 -15.08 -16.10 -5.86
N SER A 483 -14.70 -17.07 -5.02
CA SER A 483 -15.33 -17.26 -3.71
C SER A 483 -15.08 -16.11 -2.75
N LEU A 484 -13.89 -15.48 -2.83
CA LEU A 484 -13.49 -14.37 -1.97
C LEU A 484 -14.20 -13.05 -2.34
N VAL A 485 -14.42 -12.78 -3.64
CA VAL A 485 -15.14 -11.56 -4.09
C VAL A 485 -16.51 -11.43 -3.42
N PHE A 486 -17.22 -12.54 -3.24
CA PHE A 486 -18.58 -12.54 -2.70
C PHE A 486 -18.63 -12.61 -1.16
N GLY A 487 -17.48 -12.79 -0.51
CA GLY A 487 -17.34 -12.82 0.95
C GLY A 487 -16.45 -11.69 1.50
N ALA A 488 -16.16 -10.67 0.70
CA ALA A 488 -15.25 -9.59 1.08
C ALA A 488 -15.73 -8.84 2.35
N PRO A 489 -14.89 -8.66 3.38
CA PRO A 489 -15.26 -8.01 4.63
C PRO A 489 -15.39 -6.49 4.50
N ASP A 490 -14.60 -5.86 3.63
CA ASP A 490 -14.62 -4.42 3.37
C ASP A 490 -14.28 -4.05 1.92
N GLU A 491 -14.35 -2.75 1.63
CA GLU A 491 -14.15 -2.18 0.30
C GLU A 491 -12.71 -2.31 -0.21
N GLU A 492 -11.71 -2.21 0.67
CA GLU A 492 -10.28 -2.33 0.31
C GLU A 492 -9.95 -3.78 -0.10
N PHE A 493 -10.43 -4.74 0.70
CA PHE A 493 -10.29 -6.16 0.37
C PHE A 493 -11.01 -6.47 -0.94
N LEU A 494 -12.24 -5.96 -1.14
CA LEU A 494 -13.00 -6.17 -2.37
C LEU A 494 -12.24 -5.62 -3.59
N GLU A 495 -11.65 -4.43 -3.48
CA GLU A 495 -10.83 -3.83 -4.54
C GLU A 495 -9.60 -4.69 -4.87
N ALA A 496 -8.92 -5.23 -3.86
CA ALA A 496 -7.76 -6.09 -4.07
C ALA A 496 -8.15 -7.41 -4.74
N VAL A 497 -9.20 -8.11 -4.26
CA VAL A 497 -9.65 -9.38 -4.87
C VAL A 497 -10.13 -9.16 -6.30
N ILE A 498 -10.96 -8.14 -6.54
CA ILE A 498 -11.54 -7.93 -7.87
C ILE A 498 -10.46 -7.54 -8.90
N SER A 499 -9.42 -6.82 -8.46
CA SER A 499 -8.26 -6.50 -9.31
C SER A 499 -7.45 -7.75 -9.66
N ALA A 500 -7.18 -8.63 -8.68
CA ALA A 500 -6.49 -9.90 -8.92
C ALA A 500 -7.30 -10.82 -9.85
N MET A 501 -8.61 -10.92 -9.60
CA MET A 501 -9.54 -11.71 -10.41
C MET A 501 -9.61 -11.22 -11.86
N ARG A 502 -9.62 -9.90 -12.08
CA ARG A 502 -9.56 -9.31 -13.43
C ARG A 502 -8.30 -9.74 -14.17
N SER A 503 -7.11 -9.57 -13.57
CA SER A 503 -5.85 -9.96 -14.21
C SER A 503 -5.79 -11.46 -14.51
N LEU A 504 -6.28 -12.29 -13.59
CA LEU A 504 -6.36 -13.74 -13.79
C LEU A 504 -7.26 -14.11 -14.98
N LEU A 505 -8.48 -13.56 -15.03
CA LEU A 505 -9.42 -13.84 -16.10
C LEU A 505 -8.93 -13.30 -17.46
N GLN A 506 -8.24 -12.15 -17.47
CA GLN A 506 -7.57 -11.63 -18.66
C GLN A 506 -6.51 -12.61 -19.17
N MET A 507 -5.70 -13.17 -18.27
CA MET A 507 -4.69 -14.17 -18.64
C MET A 507 -5.33 -15.44 -19.19
N ILE A 508 -6.35 -15.98 -18.52
CA ILE A 508 -7.14 -17.15 -18.95
C ILE A 508 -7.70 -16.93 -20.36
N ALA A 509 -8.33 -15.78 -20.59
CA ALA A 509 -8.89 -15.41 -21.89
C ALA A 509 -7.82 -15.31 -22.99
N SER A 510 -6.67 -14.69 -22.69
CA SER A 510 -5.57 -14.51 -23.66
C SER A 510 -4.97 -15.84 -24.15
N LYS A 511 -5.01 -16.87 -23.31
CA LYS A 511 -4.53 -18.23 -23.60
C LYS A 511 -5.61 -19.15 -24.15
N ASN A 512 -6.82 -18.64 -24.38
CA ASN A 512 -8.00 -19.42 -24.80
C ASN A 512 -8.32 -20.59 -23.85
N ILE A 513 -8.08 -20.41 -22.56
CA ILE A 513 -8.51 -21.35 -21.52
C ILE A 513 -10.02 -21.14 -21.29
N PRO A 514 -10.83 -22.21 -21.18
CA PRO A 514 -12.26 -22.07 -20.92
C PRO A 514 -12.55 -21.25 -19.66
N GLN A 515 -13.50 -20.33 -19.76
CA GLN A 515 -13.90 -19.48 -18.64
C GLN A 515 -14.55 -20.32 -17.54
N CYS A 516 -14.34 -19.94 -16.28
CA CYS A 516 -14.75 -20.74 -15.11
C CYS A 516 -15.87 -20.08 -14.28
N MET A 517 -16.46 -18.99 -14.75
CA MET A 517 -17.48 -18.25 -14.02
C MET A 517 -18.88 -18.81 -14.28
N THR A 518 -19.67 -18.91 -13.22
CA THR A 518 -21.09 -19.29 -13.28
C THR A 518 -21.98 -18.08 -13.57
N PRO A 519 -23.18 -18.28 -14.14
CA PRO A 519 -24.13 -17.18 -14.36
C PRO A 519 -24.50 -16.42 -13.09
N GLN A 520 -24.55 -17.09 -11.93
CA GLN A 520 -24.85 -16.47 -10.64
C GLN A 520 -23.73 -15.52 -10.19
N GLN A 521 -22.48 -15.92 -10.36
CA GLN A 521 -21.32 -15.08 -10.04
C GLN A 521 -21.27 -13.84 -10.95
N LEU A 522 -21.60 -14.00 -12.23
CA LEU A 522 -21.68 -12.89 -13.19
C LEU A 522 -22.83 -11.91 -12.87
N MET A 523 -23.95 -12.43 -12.36
CA MET A 523 -25.07 -11.59 -11.90
C MET A 523 -24.64 -10.73 -10.70
N SER A 524 -23.95 -11.31 -9.72
CA SER A 524 -23.45 -10.56 -8.56
C SER A 524 -22.37 -9.53 -8.94
N LEU A 525 -21.48 -9.85 -9.91
CA LEU A 525 -20.56 -8.87 -10.48
C LEU A 525 -21.29 -7.72 -11.20
N SER A 526 -22.40 -8.01 -11.89
CA SER A 526 -23.24 -6.99 -12.53
C SER A 526 -23.88 -6.05 -11.50
N GLU A 527 -24.29 -6.58 -10.35
CA GLU A 527 -24.77 -5.75 -9.24
C GLU A 527 -23.65 -4.89 -8.66
N THR A 528 -22.47 -5.47 -8.46
CA THR A 528 -21.27 -4.76 -7.97
C THR A 528 -20.90 -3.60 -8.91
N ALA A 529 -20.86 -3.85 -10.22
CA ALA A 529 -20.58 -2.87 -11.26
C ALA A 529 -21.58 -1.70 -11.30
N THR A 530 -22.80 -1.86 -10.77
CA THR A 530 -23.86 -0.84 -10.84
C THR A 530 -24.13 -0.14 -9.52
N ARG A 531 -23.72 -0.73 -8.37
CA ARG A 531 -24.11 -0.27 -7.04
C ARG A 531 -22.96 0.03 -6.09
N CYS A 532 -21.73 -0.44 -6.37
CA CYS A 532 -20.61 -0.19 -5.48
C CYS A 532 -20.23 1.31 -5.49
N ASP A 533 -19.98 1.89 -4.32
CA ASP A 533 -19.60 3.30 -4.20
C ASP A 533 -18.16 3.55 -4.69
N VAL A 534 -17.30 2.52 -4.66
CA VAL A 534 -15.90 2.59 -5.06
C VAL A 534 -15.74 2.50 -6.58
N VAL A 535 -15.19 3.56 -7.17
CA VAL A 535 -15.04 3.71 -8.63
C VAL A 535 -14.16 2.61 -9.23
N SER A 536 -13.01 2.32 -8.62
CA SER A 536 -12.07 1.29 -9.10
C SER A 536 -12.68 -0.11 -9.07
N VAL A 537 -13.44 -0.46 -8.03
CA VAL A 537 -14.22 -1.71 -7.98
C VAL A 537 -15.21 -1.79 -9.14
N ARG A 538 -15.94 -0.71 -9.44
CA ARG A 538 -16.86 -0.69 -10.59
C ARG A 538 -16.13 -0.87 -11.92
N VAL A 539 -15.01 -0.17 -12.14
CA VAL A 539 -14.17 -0.35 -13.34
C VAL A 539 -13.73 -1.80 -13.49
N ASN A 540 -13.20 -2.41 -12.43
CA ASN A 540 -12.75 -3.80 -12.46
C ASN A 540 -13.90 -4.79 -12.70
N ALA A 541 -15.06 -4.59 -12.08
CA ALA A 541 -16.23 -5.43 -12.29
C ALA A 541 -16.72 -5.39 -13.75
N VAL A 542 -16.78 -4.20 -14.33
CA VAL A 542 -17.13 -3.97 -15.74
C VAL A 542 -16.13 -4.66 -16.67
N ALA A 543 -14.84 -4.52 -16.40
CA ALA A 543 -13.79 -5.17 -17.19
C ALA A 543 -13.90 -6.71 -17.13
N ILE A 544 -14.15 -7.29 -15.96
CA ILE A 544 -14.38 -8.74 -15.80
C ILE A 544 -15.57 -9.20 -16.66
N LEU A 545 -16.69 -8.47 -16.61
CA LEU A 545 -17.87 -8.78 -17.44
C LEU A 545 -17.54 -8.72 -18.94
N GLY A 546 -16.74 -7.74 -19.36
CA GLY A 546 -16.22 -7.63 -20.73
C GLY A 546 -15.39 -8.84 -21.16
N ILE A 547 -14.36 -9.15 -20.37
CA ILE A 547 -13.44 -10.28 -20.61
C ILE A 547 -14.23 -11.59 -20.69
N THR A 548 -15.02 -11.90 -19.66
CA THR A 548 -15.79 -13.15 -19.61
C THR A 548 -16.84 -13.20 -20.72
N GLY A 549 -17.54 -12.11 -20.99
CA GLY A 549 -18.53 -12.07 -22.07
C GLY A 549 -17.90 -12.30 -23.46
N SER A 550 -16.70 -11.75 -23.73
CA SER A 550 -15.99 -11.98 -24.99
C SER A 550 -15.57 -13.44 -25.19
N THR A 551 -15.28 -14.16 -24.10
CA THR A 551 -15.01 -15.61 -24.14
C THR A 551 -16.29 -16.42 -24.37
N LEU A 552 -17.38 -16.09 -23.65
CA LEU A 552 -18.69 -16.75 -23.77
C LEU A 552 -19.32 -16.56 -25.14
N ALA A 553 -19.06 -15.43 -25.82
CA ALA A 553 -19.54 -15.15 -27.17
C ALA A 553 -19.16 -16.23 -28.21
N LYS A 554 -18.07 -16.97 -27.94
CA LYS A 554 -17.54 -18.03 -28.81
C LYS A 554 -18.07 -19.43 -28.43
N GLU A 555 -18.76 -19.57 -27.31
CA GLU A 555 -19.29 -20.82 -26.78
C GLU A 555 -20.79 -20.95 -27.06
N LYS A 556 -21.27 -22.12 -27.45
CA LYS A 556 -22.69 -22.33 -27.77
C LYS A 556 -23.57 -22.34 -26.52
N GLY A 557 -24.79 -21.81 -26.64
CA GLY A 557 -25.79 -21.83 -25.57
C GLY A 557 -25.59 -20.76 -24.50
N THR A 558 -24.83 -19.70 -24.79
CA THR A 558 -24.49 -18.62 -23.84
C THR A 558 -25.28 -17.34 -24.08
N ALA A 559 -26.15 -17.26 -25.10
CA ALA A 559 -26.91 -16.05 -25.44
C ALA A 559 -27.71 -15.46 -24.28
N GLU A 560 -28.26 -16.25 -23.35
CA GLU A 560 -28.98 -15.72 -22.18
C GLU A 560 -28.02 -15.00 -21.21
N THR A 561 -26.87 -15.60 -20.93
CA THR A 561 -25.82 -14.98 -20.10
C THR A 561 -25.27 -13.72 -20.75
N LEU A 562 -25.04 -13.73 -22.07
CA LEU A 562 -24.59 -12.56 -22.82
C LEU A 562 -25.63 -11.43 -22.83
N GLN A 563 -26.93 -11.74 -22.85
CA GLN A 563 -27.98 -10.74 -22.68
C GLN A 563 -27.93 -10.11 -21.29
N MET A 564 -27.70 -10.90 -20.25
CA MET A 564 -27.52 -10.40 -18.88
C MET A 564 -26.34 -9.43 -18.79
N ILE A 565 -25.16 -9.86 -19.27
CA ILE A 565 -23.93 -9.06 -19.31
C ILE A 565 -24.17 -7.77 -20.10
N GLY A 566 -24.72 -7.86 -21.32
CA GLY A 566 -24.97 -6.72 -22.18
C GLY A 566 -25.92 -5.69 -21.57
N ASN A 567 -26.98 -6.13 -20.90
CA ASN A 567 -27.90 -5.23 -20.19
C ASN A 567 -27.21 -4.51 -19.01
N ALA A 568 -26.39 -5.23 -18.23
CA ALA A 568 -25.63 -4.64 -17.14
C ALA A 568 -24.64 -3.57 -17.65
N LEU A 569 -23.84 -3.90 -18.67
CA LEU A 569 -22.88 -2.98 -19.27
C LEU A 569 -23.57 -1.75 -19.89
N LEU A 570 -24.71 -1.93 -20.58
CA LEU A 570 -25.50 -0.81 -21.12
C LEU A 570 -26.03 0.10 -20.00
N GLN A 571 -26.48 -0.48 -18.89
CA GLN A 571 -26.93 0.28 -17.73
C GLN A 571 -25.79 1.13 -17.17
N VAL A 572 -24.61 0.54 -16.97
CA VAL A 572 -23.42 1.25 -16.48
C VAL A 572 -23.02 2.36 -17.45
N ALA A 573 -22.80 2.06 -18.73
CA ALA A 573 -22.39 3.01 -19.77
C ALA A 573 -23.34 4.21 -19.93
N THR A 574 -24.61 4.06 -19.55
CA THR A 574 -25.63 5.11 -19.64
C THR A 574 -25.76 5.92 -18.35
N ARG A 575 -25.67 5.26 -17.18
CA ARG A 575 -26.12 5.81 -15.91
C ARG A 575 -25.01 6.11 -14.92
N ASP A 576 -23.80 5.58 -15.09
CA ASP A 576 -22.74 5.80 -14.11
C ASP A 576 -22.39 7.30 -14.02
N PRO A 577 -22.20 7.84 -12.80
CA PRO A 577 -21.75 9.22 -12.62
C PRO A 577 -20.37 9.47 -13.21
N GLU A 578 -19.47 8.48 -13.15
CA GLU A 578 -18.06 8.64 -13.50
C GLU A 578 -17.79 8.28 -14.96
N LEU A 579 -17.15 9.19 -15.70
CA LEU A 579 -16.85 8.99 -17.12
C LEU A 579 -15.89 7.82 -17.37
N VAL A 580 -14.97 7.56 -16.46
CA VAL A 580 -14.03 6.43 -16.57
C VAL A 580 -14.77 5.09 -16.57
N VAL A 581 -15.77 4.92 -15.70
CA VAL A 581 -16.58 3.69 -15.64
C VAL A 581 -17.46 3.57 -16.88
N ASN A 582 -18.04 4.69 -17.35
CA ASN A 582 -18.82 4.67 -18.58
C ASN A 582 -17.96 4.30 -19.81
N GLY A 583 -16.72 4.77 -19.87
CA GLY A 583 -15.76 4.45 -20.93
C GLY A 583 -15.37 2.97 -20.94
N GLU A 584 -15.03 2.42 -19.77
CA GLU A 584 -14.73 0.98 -19.61
C GLU A 584 -15.92 0.10 -20.01
N ALA A 585 -17.15 0.50 -19.64
CA ALA A 585 -18.35 -0.25 -19.99
C ALA A 585 -18.63 -0.27 -21.50
N LEU A 586 -18.22 0.77 -22.22
CA LEU A 586 -18.29 0.80 -23.67
C LEU A 586 -17.23 -0.09 -24.32
N ASP A 587 -16.00 -0.07 -23.82
CA ASP A 587 -14.92 -0.96 -24.28
C ASP A 587 -15.35 -2.43 -24.11
N ALA A 588 -15.85 -2.77 -22.92
CA ALA A 588 -16.40 -4.08 -22.62
C ALA A 588 -17.58 -4.47 -23.53
N LEU A 589 -18.51 -3.55 -23.84
CA LEU A 589 -19.58 -3.83 -24.81
C LEU A 589 -19.02 -4.15 -26.20
N PHE A 590 -18.00 -3.42 -26.64
CA PHE A 590 -17.39 -3.66 -27.94
C PHE A 590 -16.67 -5.01 -27.96
N ASP A 591 -15.96 -5.38 -26.90
CA ASP A 591 -15.28 -6.67 -26.80
C ASP A 591 -16.25 -7.85 -26.76
N VAL A 592 -17.33 -7.75 -25.98
CA VAL A 592 -18.34 -8.83 -25.84
C VAL A 592 -19.10 -9.06 -27.14
N PHE A 593 -19.42 -7.99 -27.86
CA PHE A 593 -20.27 -8.05 -29.06
C PHE A 593 -19.48 -7.86 -30.37
N ALA A 594 -18.15 -7.93 -30.31
CA ALA A 594 -17.29 -7.87 -31.49
C ALA A 594 -17.52 -9.05 -32.44
N ASP A 595 -17.64 -10.27 -31.91
CA ASP A 595 -17.74 -11.48 -32.71
C ASP A 595 -18.44 -12.66 -32.00
N GLY A 596 -19.17 -13.50 -32.75
CA GLY A 596 -19.86 -14.70 -32.25
C GLY A 596 -21.37 -14.74 -32.52
N GLU A 597 -21.89 -15.93 -32.88
CA GLU A 597 -23.34 -16.13 -33.18
C GLU A 597 -24.24 -15.88 -31.96
N GLU A 598 -23.77 -16.28 -30.77
CA GLU A 598 -24.49 -16.10 -29.51
C GLU A 598 -24.49 -14.61 -29.10
N ALA A 599 -23.39 -13.90 -29.33
CA ALA A 599 -23.30 -12.46 -29.14
C ALA A 599 -24.23 -11.70 -30.09
N GLU A 600 -24.32 -12.09 -31.37
CA GLU A 600 -25.26 -11.48 -32.32
C GLU A 600 -26.71 -11.71 -31.90
N THR A 601 -27.03 -12.92 -31.43
CA THR A 601 -28.36 -13.27 -30.91
C THR A 601 -28.71 -12.42 -29.69
N ALA A 602 -27.78 -12.31 -28.74
CA ALA A 602 -27.94 -11.49 -27.55
C ALA A 602 -28.08 -9.99 -27.88
N ALA A 603 -27.27 -9.47 -28.81
CA ALA A 603 -27.32 -8.07 -29.25
C ALA A 603 -28.68 -7.70 -29.87
N LYS A 604 -29.29 -8.62 -30.63
CA LYS A 604 -30.65 -8.45 -31.16
C LYS A 604 -31.68 -8.42 -30.03
N ASN A 605 -31.59 -9.34 -29.08
CA ASN A 605 -32.54 -9.45 -27.98
C ASN A 605 -32.52 -8.23 -27.05
N ILE A 606 -31.36 -7.65 -26.77
CA ILE A 606 -31.23 -6.43 -25.95
C ILE A 606 -31.41 -5.13 -26.74
N SER A 607 -31.66 -5.21 -28.06
CA SER A 607 -31.74 -4.03 -28.93
C SER A 607 -30.49 -3.12 -28.82
N LEU A 608 -29.30 -3.73 -28.84
CA LEU A 608 -28.03 -3.06 -28.56
C LEU A 608 -27.79 -1.86 -29.49
N LEU A 609 -28.01 -2.04 -30.80
CA LEU A 609 -27.76 -1.00 -31.81
C LEU A 609 -28.63 0.27 -31.57
N PRO A 610 -29.97 0.16 -31.40
CA PRO A 610 -30.78 1.29 -30.95
C PRO A 610 -30.30 1.95 -29.65
N ALA A 611 -29.91 1.16 -28.65
CA ALA A 611 -29.46 1.67 -27.36
C ALA A 611 -28.17 2.50 -27.50
N LEU A 612 -27.18 2.02 -28.25
CA LEU A 612 -25.93 2.73 -28.51
C LEU A 612 -26.16 4.04 -29.32
N LYS A 613 -27.12 4.05 -30.27
CA LYS A 613 -27.49 5.29 -30.99
C LYS A 613 -28.07 6.35 -30.07
N ALA A 614 -28.89 5.92 -29.11
CA ALA A 614 -29.44 6.83 -28.10
C ALA A 614 -28.38 7.35 -27.13
N LEU A 615 -27.33 6.55 -26.86
CA LEU A 615 -26.23 6.91 -25.97
C LEU A 615 -25.25 7.91 -26.60
N GLN A 616 -25.02 7.84 -27.91
CA GLN A 616 -24.08 8.71 -28.63
C GLN A 616 -24.23 10.22 -28.32
N PRO A 617 -25.43 10.83 -28.36
CA PRO A 617 -25.59 12.25 -28.02
C PRO A 617 -25.34 12.53 -26.53
N VAL A 618 -25.75 11.63 -25.63
CA VAL A 618 -25.54 11.77 -24.18
C VAL A 618 -24.06 11.79 -23.84
N PHE A 619 -23.28 10.90 -24.46
CA PHE A 619 -21.84 10.84 -24.28
C PHE A 619 -21.16 12.12 -24.82
N LYS A 620 -21.53 12.58 -26.01
CA LYS A 620 -21.05 13.86 -26.58
C LYS A 620 -21.33 15.05 -25.65
N THR A 621 -22.44 15.06 -24.92
CA THR A 621 -22.76 16.13 -23.96
C THR A 621 -22.05 16.03 -22.61
N LYS A 622 -21.67 14.82 -22.14
CA LYS A 622 -20.91 14.64 -20.88
C LYS A 622 -19.41 14.89 -21.06
N VAL A 623 -18.88 14.74 -22.26
CA VAL A 623 -17.44 14.78 -22.60
C VAL A 623 -16.83 16.16 -22.97
N PRO A 624 -17.52 17.32 -23.06
CA PRO A 624 -16.92 18.56 -23.58
C PRO A 624 -15.84 19.21 -22.68
N LYS A 625 -15.36 18.52 -21.63
CA LYS A 625 -14.32 19.00 -20.70
C LYS A 625 -13.06 18.11 -20.63
N ILE A 626 -12.92 17.07 -21.47
CA ILE A 626 -11.76 16.16 -21.42
C ILE A 626 -11.19 15.92 -22.84
N ASN A 627 -9.85 15.95 -22.92
CA ASN A 627 -8.94 15.69 -24.06
C ASN A 627 -9.55 15.16 -25.37
N SER A 628 -9.42 15.93 -26.45
CA SER A 628 -9.98 15.65 -27.79
C SER A 628 -9.56 14.31 -28.41
N SER A 629 -8.39 13.76 -28.08
CA SER A 629 -7.85 12.52 -28.63
C SER A 629 -8.55 11.25 -28.13
N LEU A 630 -8.92 11.18 -26.84
CA LEU A 630 -9.67 10.05 -26.27
C LEU A 630 -11.12 10.04 -26.77
N VAL A 631 -11.69 11.22 -26.98
CA VAL A 631 -13.01 11.41 -27.59
C VAL A 631 -13.03 10.92 -29.02
N ILE A 632 -11.99 11.21 -29.80
CA ILE A 632 -11.85 10.73 -31.18
C ILE A 632 -11.72 9.21 -31.19
N CYS A 633 -10.86 8.62 -30.35
CA CYS A 633 -10.67 7.17 -30.30
C CYS A 633 -11.95 6.40 -29.91
N VAL A 634 -12.68 6.87 -28.90
CA VAL A 634 -13.97 6.27 -28.49
C VAL A 634 -15.02 6.46 -29.59
N LEU A 635 -15.13 7.65 -30.19
CA LEU A 635 -16.08 7.91 -31.28
C LEU A 635 -15.73 7.16 -32.58
N ASP A 636 -14.45 6.94 -32.87
CA ASP A 636 -13.97 6.14 -33.99
C ASP A 636 -14.24 4.65 -33.75
N ASN A 637 -14.02 4.15 -32.53
CA ASN A 637 -14.43 2.80 -32.13
C ASN A 637 -15.93 2.61 -32.21
N PHE A 638 -16.73 3.60 -31.77
CA PHE A 638 -18.17 3.63 -32.02
C PHE A 638 -18.44 3.51 -33.53
N SER A 639 -17.82 4.35 -34.37
CA SER A 639 -18.10 4.38 -35.81
C SER A 639 -17.71 3.08 -36.52
N ILE A 640 -16.56 2.49 -36.17
CA ILE A 640 -16.06 1.21 -36.71
C ILE A 640 -16.95 0.05 -36.25
N PHE A 641 -17.29 0.00 -34.97
CA PHE A 641 -18.17 -1.03 -34.40
C PHE A 641 -19.57 -0.95 -34.99
N PHE A 642 -20.12 0.26 -35.13
CA PHE A 642 -21.40 0.50 -35.82
C PHE A 642 -21.34 0.04 -37.28
N HIS A 643 -20.27 0.32 -38.00
CA HIS A 643 -20.09 -0.12 -39.38
C HIS A 643 -20.07 -1.65 -39.47
N ASN A 644 -19.33 -2.32 -38.58
CA ASN A 644 -19.22 -3.78 -38.54
C ASN A 644 -20.55 -4.46 -38.17
N ILE A 645 -21.28 -3.97 -37.16
CA ILE A 645 -22.59 -4.51 -36.79
C ILE A 645 -23.63 -4.27 -37.89
N ILE A 646 -23.67 -3.08 -38.48
CA ILE A 646 -24.62 -2.77 -39.55
C ILE A 646 -24.34 -3.67 -40.75
N HIS A 647 -23.08 -3.79 -41.18
CA HIS A 647 -22.69 -4.64 -42.30
C HIS A 647 -23.03 -6.13 -42.05
N ARG A 648 -22.80 -6.65 -40.83
CA ARG A 648 -23.20 -8.02 -40.44
C ARG A 648 -24.73 -8.20 -40.42
N SER A 649 -25.47 -7.22 -39.92
CA SER A 649 -26.94 -7.25 -39.90
C SER A 649 -27.57 -7.18 -41.30
N GLU A 650 -26.93 -6.48 -42.24
CA GLU A 650 -27.34 -6.40 -43.64
C GLU A 650 -27.00 -7.69 -44.41
N LEU A 651 -25.83 -8.30 -44.15
CA LEU A 651 -25.46 -9.63 -44.67
C LEU A 651 -26.42 -10.73 -44.21
N SER A 652 -26.83 -10.73 -42.92
CA SER A 652 -27.81 -11.66 -42.37
C SER A 652 -29.19 -11.53 -43.05
N LYS A 653 -29.65 -10.29 -43.30
CA LYS A 653 -30.88 -10.02 -44.07
C LYS A 653 -30.76 -10.49 -45.52
N SER A 654 -29.58 -10.31 -46.14
CA SER A 654 -29.34 -10.69 -47.52
C SER A 654 -29.25 -12.22 -47.70
N GLN A 655 -28.68 -12.96 -46.73
CA GLN A 655 -28.70 -14.43 -46.72
C GLN A 655 -30.10 -15.00 -46.49
N HIS A 656 -30.93 -14.36 -45.63
CA HIS A 656 -32.32 -14.76 -45.45
C HIS A 656 -33.20 -14.50 -46.69
N CYS A 657 -32.88 -13.50 -47.52
CA CYS A 657 -33.53 -13.29 -48.82
C CYS A 657 -33.08 -14.31 -49.89
N LEU A 658 -31.81 -14.73 -49.86
CA LEU A 658 -31.28 -15.74 -50.79
C LEU A 658 -31.81 -17.16 -50.53
N PHE A 659 -32.15 -17.50 -49.28
CA PHE A 659 -32.77 -18.80 -48.93
C PHE A 659 -34.31 -18.83 -49.05
N ARG A 660 -34.95 -17.72 -49.43
CA ARG A 660 -36.40 -17.61 -49.67
C ARG A 660 -36.77 -17.36 -51.14
N SER A 661 -35.81 -17.53 -52.06
CA SER A 661 -35.99 -17.40 -53.51
C SER A 661 -36.09 -18.76 -54.18
#